data_AF-A0A2E5SI28-F1
#
_entry.id   AF-A0A2E5SI28-F1
#
_cell.length_a   1.000
_cell.length_b   1.000
_cell.length_c   1.000
_cell.angle_alpha   90.00
_cell.angle_beta   90.00
_cell.angle_gamma   90.00
#
_symmetry.space_group_name_H-M   'P 1'
#
loop_
_entity.id
_entity.type
_entity.pdbx_description
1 polymer ?
#
loop_
_entity_poly.entity_id
_entity_poly.type
_entity_poly.pdbx_seq_one_letter_code
_entity_poly.pdbx_strand_id
1 'polypeptide(L)'
;MRKLLIGVCAIALVLASTTQYEVIQKPNKTIYPNSEINTEKVDKPVFGQKEIDKPVINQTIRTRDESQHSGGQSRDGSDLFFSEYAEGSSNNKYLEIFNPTSDVIDLSGYFLANVSNAPTDVGEWEYTMDFDAGVVVYPGDVFVVCHGSSSDEIMAECDQTHNYLSNGDDGYGLFKSDGTAIDWLGDFNGDPGSEWNVCGVGGTKDHTLVRNSNVTSGNEWAVSSNDITCEWAVYDQNEWSYLGFHDYDGSGNDDVDLEADCAAIGGFYCGDDESNWTSWSPNGCVVSSYICDGYGDCADASDEAGCAAPTCADYGYASCTDPDDGSSCIYTSWVCDGYADCPDGSDEADCAPASCADQGLWDCGDGQCIPNSYVCDGSADTCNASWGPDCVNGADESLATCGDAHDECVAGCPDGYFDCLGDGSECIPNSYVCDGSSEFCNAGWGPDCSNGADEGLDVCTYTDDCVSEYVVTFDLDGLDDCGFVSVTGSFDGWSGWGAHTDNGMTVNLEDGFYEYTILCVDTSIDGWWNDIWGTSTQYSAPWGSDCDAVQGDDYPNYGFTVSGADLTVSQCAGTCDASCEPAAEPAANLFFSEASEGSSNNKYLEIYNGEGVDVDLSGYSLSSCSNGCDEVGAWDYADNVTFEAGTTVAAGDVYVVCHGSSSDEIMAECDQTFTYLSNGDDVFALTQVGSGDVLDVIGIVGEDPGSGW
;
A
#
# COMPACT_ATOMS: atom_id res chain seq x y z
N MET A 1 -3.68 66.16 12.55
CA MET A 1 -4.42 67.46 12.54
C MET A 1 -4.91 67.73 11.12
N ARG A 2 -6.18 68.11 10.94
CA ARG A 2 -6.62 69.38 10.30
C ARG A 2 -5.79 69.87 9.09
N LYS A 3 -6.37 70.24 7.94
CA LYS A 3 -7.78 70.32 7.51
C LYS A 3 -7.82 70.82 6.04
N LEU A 4 -8.90 70.54 5.30
CA LEU A 4 -9.75 71.52 4.55
C LEU A 4 -9.07 72.71 3.79
N LEU A 5 -9.47 73.17 2.59
CA LEU A 5 -10.77 73.08 1.89
C LEU A 5 -10.69 73.72 0.47
N ILE A 6 -11.39 73.15 -0.54
CA ILE A 6 -12.04 73.73 -1.75
C ILE A 6 -11.34 74.78 -2.65
N GLY A 7 -11.39 74.54 -3.98
CA GLY A 7 -10.99 75.51 -5.03
C GLY A 7 -11.64 75.42 -6.43
N VAL A 8 -12.76 74.70 -6.63
CA VAL A 8 -13.77 74.80 -7.73
C VAL A 8 -13.34 74.78 -9.24
N CYS A 9 -14.00 73.87 -10.00
CA CYS A 9 -14.20 73.79 -11.48
C CYS A 9 -13.10 73.20 -12.39
N ALA A 10 -13.33 71.98 -12.96
CA ALA A 10 -13.81 71.77 -14.36
C ALA A 10 -13.46 70.37 -14.98
N ILE A 11 -14.44 69.77 -15.67
CA ILE A 11 -14.35 68.78 -16.78
C ILE A 11 -13.89 67.32 -16.49
N ALA A 12 -14.84 66.39 -16.71
CA ALA A 12 -14.65 65.13 -17.46
C ALA A 12 -15.98 64.75 -18.14
N LEU A 13 -15.95 64.19 -19.37
CA LEU A 13 -17.09 63.76 -20.19
C LEU A 13 -16.83 62.28 -20.60
N VAL A 14 -17.73 61.31 -20.33
CA VAL A 14 -18.82 60.79 -21.21
C VAL A 14 -18.29 59.87 -22.32
N LEU A 15 -18.71 58.59 -22.50
CA LEU A 15 -20.05 57.94 -22.68
C LEU A 15 -20.07 56.56 -21.95
N ALA A 16 -21.12 56.02 -21.29
CA ALA A 16 -22.53 55.70 -21.67
C ALA A 16 -22.69 54.43 -22.58
N SER A 17 -23.69 53.53 -22.48
CA SER A 17 -24.70 53.13 -21.45
C SER A 17 -25.63 51.99 -21.98
N THR A 18 -26.18 51.11 -21.11
CA THR A 18 -27.38 50.23 -21.35
C THR A 18 -27.26 49.13 -22.46
N THR A 19 -28.10 48.09 -22.66
CA THR A 19 -29.55 47.77 -22.37
C THR A 19 -29.79 46.23 -22.51
N GLN A 20 -30.59 45.55 -21.66
CA GLN A 20 -31.96 45.00 -21.88
C GLN A 20 -32.22 43.87 -22.92
N TYR A 21 -33.05 42.88 -22.52
CA TYR A 21 -33.68 41.81 -23.33
C TYR A 21 -34.80 42.33 -24.27
N GLU A 22 -34.93 41.80 -25.50
CA GLU A 22 -36.16 41.15 -26.01
C GLU A 22 -36.01 40.53 -27.42
N VAL A 23 -36.97 39.67 -27.78
CA VAL A 23 -37.06 38.85 -29.01
C VAL A 23 -37.52 39.66 -30.25
N ILE A 24 -37.11 39.30 -31.49
CA ILE A 24 -37.96 39.24 -32.73
C ILE A 24 -37.17 38.83 -34.01
N GLN A 25 -37.54 37.65 -34.55
CA GLN A 25 -37.64 37.19 -35.96
C GLN A 25 -36.93 37.93 -37.14
N LYS A 26 -36.18 37.18 -37.98
CA LYS A 26 -36.05 37.27 -39.48
C LYS A 26 -35.03 36.20 -40.04
N PRO A 27 -34.84 35.96 -41.37
CA PRO A 27 -35.77 35.17 -42.21
C PRO A 27 -35.17 34.20 -43.27
N ASN A 28 -35.82 33.04 -43.48
CA ASN A 28 -36.17 32.40 -44.80
C ASN A 28 -35.15 32.17 -45.97
N LYS A 29 -35.09 30.90 -46.44
CA LYS A 29 -34.70 30.37 -47.80
C LYS A 29 -33.21 30.35 -48.19
N THR A 30 -32.62 29.28 -48.76
CA THR A 30 -33.02 28.38 -49.89
C THR A 30 -32.13 27.08 -49.81
N ILE A 31 -32.56 25.80 -49.78
CA ILE A 31 -33.24 24.93 -50.80
C ILE A 31 -32.28 24.66 -52.01
N TYR A 32 -31.90 23.47 -52.53
CA TYR A 32 -32.45 22.09 -52.78
C TYR A 32 -31.23 21.12 -53.12
N PRO A 33 -31.34 19.82 -53.53
CA PRO A 33 -32.26 18.70 -53.18
C PRO A 33 -31.65 17.24 -53.11
N ASN A 34 -32.41 16.29 -52.51
CA ASN A 34 -32.51 14.81 -52.78
C ASN A 34 -31.29 13.88 -52.53
N SER A 35 -31.44 12.58 -52.18
CA SER A 35 -32.58 11.63 -52.28
C SER A 35 -32.58 10.56 -51.14
N GLU A 36 -33.73 10.26 -50.50
CA GLU A 36 -34.47 8.94 -50.50
C GLU A 36 -33.74 7.73 -49.81
N ILE A 37 -34.32 6.86 -48.96
CA ILE A 37 -35.70 6.45 -48.57
C ILE A 37 -35.65 5.82 -47.14
N ASN A 38 -36.48 6.23 -46.15
CA ASN A 38 -37.63 5.49 -45.56
C ASN A 38 -37.31 4.06 -45.03
N THR A 39 -37.54 3.69 -43.76
CA THR A 39 -38.88 3.53 -43.12
C THR A 39 -38.88 3.46 -41.56
N GLU A 40 -39.92 4.02 -40.94
CA GLU A 40 -40.82 3.51 -39.86
C GLU A 40 -40.33 2.59 -38.69
N LYS A 41 -40.84 2.63 -37.43
CA LYS A 41 -41.75 3.52 -36.62
C LYS A 41 -42.02 2.89 -35.21
N VAL A 42 -42.51 3.69 -34.23
CA VAL A 42 -43.29 3.31 -33.00
C VAL A 42 -42.55 2.97 -31.67
N ASP A 43 -42.33 4.02 -30.86
CA ASP A 43 -42.83 4.24 -29.47
C ASP A 43 -42.65 3.25 -28.27
N LYS A 44 -41.98 3.81 -27.22
CA LYS A 44 -42.27 3.77 -25.75
C LYS A 44 -41.64 2.66 -24.87
N PRO A 45 -41.44 2.90 -23.54
CA PRO A 45 -41.74 4.10 -22.74
C PRO A 45 -40.54 4.76 -22.03
N VAL A 46 -40.69 6.03 -21.65
CA VAL A 46 -39.84 6.69 -20.64
C VAL A 46 -40.44 6.45 -19.25
N PHE A 47 -39.64 6.02 -18.27
CA PHE A 47 -40.00 6.05 -16.86
C PHE A 47 -38.78 6.43 -15.99
N GLY A 48 -38.90 7.55 -15.28
CA GLY A 48 -38.17 7.84 -14.05
C GLY A 48 -36.63 7.88 -14.09
N GLN A 49 -36.06 9.02 -14.50
CA GLN A 49 -34.80 9.44 -13.88
C GLN A 49 -35.05 9.65 -12.38
N LYS A 50 -34.45 8.80 -11.55
CA LYS A 50 -34.18 9.12 -10.16
C LYS A 50 -32.87 9.91 -10.17
N GLU A 51 -32.89 11.15 -9.71
CA GLU A 51 -31.65 11.88 -9.43
C GLU A 51 -30.84 11.05 -8.43
N ILE A 52 -29.65 10.64 -8.83
CA ILE A 52 -28.61 10.23 -7.90
C ILE A 52 -27.77 11.49 -7.70
N ASP A 53 -27.74 11.98 -6.46
CA ASP A 53 -26.94 13.14 -6.11
C ASP A 53 -25.47 12.87 -6.50
N LYS A 54 -24.88 13.81 -7.23
CA LYS A 54 -23.44 13.77 -7.49
C LYS A 54 -22.72 13.84 -6.14
N PRO A 55 -21.70 13.00 -5.87
CA PRO A 55 -20.85 13.23 -4.72
C PRO A 55 -20.19 14.60 -4.88
N VAL A 56 -20.49 15.49 -3.94
CA VAL A 56 -19.68 16.69 -3.73
C VAL A 56 -18.38 16.18 -3.13
N ILE A 57 -17.35 16.04 -3.97
CA ILE A 57 -15.98 15.91 -3.50
C ILE A 57 -15.63 17.20 -2.76
N ASN A 58 -15.71 17.15 -1.43
CA ASN A 58 -15.23 18.22 -0.58
C ASN A 58 -13.72 18.36 -0.79
N GLN A 59 -13.26 19.59 -0.91
CA GLN A 59 -11.84 19.90 -0.82
C GLN A 59 -11.32 19.43 0.54
N THR A 60 -10.44 18.44 0.53
CA THR A 60 -9.51 18.17 1.63
C THR A 60 -8.21 18.85 1.25
N ILE A 61 -7.76 19.77 2.09
CA ILE A 61 -6.41 20.33 2.01
C ILE A 61 -5.46 19.16 2.25
N ARG A 62 -4.66 18.79 1.24
CA ARG A 62 -3.62 17.76 1.41
C ARG A 62 -2.41 18.42 2.05
N THR A 63 -2.24 18.21 3.35
CA THR A 63 -0.89 18.11 3.92
C THR A 63 -0.21 16.87 3.30
N ARG A 64 1.12 16.89 3.12
CA ARG A 64 1.87 15.70 2.70
C ARG A 64 1.54 14.55 3.68
N ASP A 65 1.25 13.38 3.13
CA ASP A 65 0.88 12.17 3.87
C ASP A 65 1.87 11.09 3.44
N GLU A 66 2.83 10.77 4.32
CA GLU A 66 3.94 9.88 4.01
C GLU A 66 3.54 8.39 4.03
N SER A 67 2.28 8.08 4.30
CA SER A 67 1.78 6.70 4.40
C SER A 67 1.53 5.98 3.06
N GLN A 68 2.07 6.47 1.94
CA GLN A 68 1.90 5.88 0.60
C GLN A 68 3.22 5.60 -0.16
N HIS A 69 4.35 5.43 0.54
CA HIS A 69 5.59 4.88 -0.07
C HIS A 69 5.94 3.45 0.41
N SER A 70 4.91 2.63 0.70
CA SER A 70 5.08 1.17 0.88
C SER A 70 4.94 0.43 -0.47
N GLY A 71 5.83 0.72 -1.40
CA GLY A 71 5.88 0.08 -2.71
C GLY A 71 7.15 0.46 -3.44
N GLY A 72 8.08 -0.49 -3.59
CA GLY A 72 9.35 -0.27 -4.28
C GLY A 72 9.14 -0.03 -5.77
N GLN A 73 8.99 1.24 -6.17
CA GLN A 73 9.02 1.68 -7.56
C GLN A 73 10.48 1.83 -8.00
N SER A 74 10.83 1.29 -9.18
CA SER A 74 12.20 1.33 -9.71
C SER A 74 12.53 2.74 -10.21
N ARG A 75 13.41 3.45 -9.50
CA ARG A 75 13.89 4.78 -9.90
C ARG A 75 15.06 4.65 -10.88
N ASP A 76 14.75 4.27 -12.12
CA ASP A 76 15.72 4.03 -13.21
C ASP A 76 15.97 5.30 -14.06
N GLY A 77 15.69 6.48 -13.50
CA GLY A 77 16.00 7.76 -14.14
C GLY A 77 17.51 7.98 -14.30
N SER A 78 17.93 8.53 -15.44
CA SER A 78 19.35 8.69 -15.74
C SER A 78 19.96 10.02 -15.25
N ASP A 79 19.14 11.06 -15.11
CA ASP A 79 19.56 12.43 -14.78
C ASP A 79 18.36 13.33 -14.48
N LEU A 80 18.63 14.58 -14.05
CA LEU A 80 17.62 15.63 -13.88
C LEU A 80 16.85 15.93 -15.19
N PHE A 81 15.59 16.35 -15.11
CA PHE A 81 14.85 16.89 -16.26
C PHE A 81 13.83 17.97 -15.86
N PHE A 82 13.32 18.74 -16.81
CA PHE A 82 12.24 19.70 -16.58
C PHE A 82 10.90 18.99 -16.39
N SER A 83 10.35 19.01 -15.18
CA SER A 83 9.04 18.46 -14.84
C SER A 83 7.91 19.45 -15.11
N GLU A 84 8.15 20.75 -14.96
CA GLU A 84 7.14 21.77 -15.24
C GLU A 84 7.73 23.06 -15.82
N TYR A 85 6.96 23.72 -16.69
CA TYR A 85 7.22 25.06 -17.23
C TYR A 85 5.94 25.87 -17.19
N ALA A 86 6.01 27.15 -16.78
CA ALA A 86 4.84 28.03 -16.84
C ALA A 86 5.11 29.42 -17.41
N GLU A 87 4.32 29.81 -18.43
CA GLU A 87 4.20 31.19 -18.93
C GLU A 87 2.88 31.80 -18.45
N GLY A 88 2.79 31.98 -17.13
CA GLY A 88 1.61 32.52 -16.48
C GLY A 88 1.43 34.03 -16.64
N SER A 89 0.36 34.54 -16.03
CA SER A 89 -0.03 35.94 -16.20
C SER A 89 0.97 36.90 -15.54
N SER A 90 1.31 37.96 -16.29
CA SER A 90 2.29 38.98 -15.88
C SER A 90 3.70 38.42 -15.60
N ASN A 91 4.02 38.17 -14.33
CA ASN A 91 5.33 37.70 -13.88
C ASN A 91 5.25 36.30 -13.27
N ASN A 92 4.07 35.66 -13.24
CA ASN A 92 3.87 34.33 -12.68
C ASN A 92 4.52 33.29 -13.59
N LYS A 93 5.81 33.02 -13.38
CA LYS A 93 6.66 32.25 -14.29
C LYS A 93 7.65 31.45 -13.49
N TYR A 94 7.87 30.21 -13.90
CA TYR A 94 8.88 29.33 -13.33
C TYR A 94 9.31 28.23 -14.29
N LEU A 95 10.42 27.58 -13.93
CA LEU A 95 10.89 26.31 -14.43
C LEU A 95 11.01 25.38 -13.23
N GLU A 96 10.53 24.16 -13.33
CA GLU A 96 10.69 23.12 -12.31
C GLU A 96 11.57 21.99 -12.87
N ILE A 97 12.50 21.51 -12.04
CA ILE A 97 13.49 20.48 -12.38
C ILE A 97 13.32 19.32 -11.40
N PHE A 98 13.06 18.12 -11.90
CA PHE A 98 12.86 16.92 -11.09
C PHE A 98 14.09 16.02 -11.07
N ASN A 99 14.29 15.31 -9.95
CA ASN A 99 15.28 14.25 -9.80
C ASN A 99 14.65 12.85 -9.84
N PRO A 100 14.63 12.15 -11.00
CA PRO A 100 14.07 10.80 -11.13
C PRO A 100 15.00 9.68 -10.61
N THR A 101 16.19 10.02 -10.12
CA THR A 101 17.22 9.03 -9.76
C THR A 101 17.05 8.52 -8.31
N SER A 102 17.83 7.52 -7.92
CA SER A 102 17.98 7.09 -6.52
C SER A 102 18.93 7.95 -5.69
N ASP A 103 19.68 8.87 -6.32
CA ASP A 103 20.82 9.55 -5.73
C ASP A 103 20.51 11.04 -5.47
N VAL A 104 21.11 11.62 -4.43
CA VAL A 104 21.06 13.06 -4.18
C VAL A 104 21.95 13.78 -5.21
N ILE A 105 21.39 14.72 -5.97
CA ILE A 105 22.12 15.41 -7.04
C ILE A 105 22.54 16.82 -6.60
N ASP A 106 23.86 17.08 -6.62
CA ASP A 106 24.47 18.39 -6.37
C ASP A 106 24.38 19.30 -7.60
N LEU A 107 23.62 20.40 -7.49
CA LEU A 107 23.38 21.34 -8.59
C LEU A 107 24.59 22.19 -8.94
N SER A 108 25.66 22.22 -8.15
CA SER A 108 26.92 22.88 -8.52
C SER A 108 27.60 22.22 -9.74
N GLY A 109 27.20 20.98 -10.06
CA GLY A 109 27.58 20.28 -11.29
C GLY A 109 26.82 20.73 -12.54
N TYR A 110 25.81 21.61 -12.43
CA TYR A 110 24.82 21.92 -13.46
C TYR A 110 24.63 23.43 -13.66
N PHE A 111 24.01 23.81 -14.79
CA PHE A 111 23.56 25.18 -15.04
C PHE A 111 22.39 25.21 -16.03
N LEU A 112 21.59 26.28 -15.98
CA LEU A 112 20.59 26.59 -17.00
C LEU A 112 21.21 27.50 -18.07
N ALA A 113 20.98 27.18 -19.34
CA ALA A 113 21.36 28.03 -20.47
C ALA A 113 20.12 28.47 -21.23
N ASN A 114 20.11 29.70 -21.74
CA ASN A 114 18.99 30.20 -22.52
C ASN A 114 19.38 31.13 -23.68
N VAL A 115 18.46 31.23 -24.64
CA VAL A 115 18.51 32.14 -25.79
C VAL A 115 17.27 33.01 -25.73
N SER A 116 17.41 34.33 -25.91
CA SER A 116 16.23 35.21 -25.85
C SER A 116 15.64 35.50 -27.22
N ASN A 117 14.45 34.98 -27.50
CA ASN A 117 13.77 34.95 -28.81
C ASN A 117 14.58 34.23 -29.91
N ALA A 118 15.74 34.77 -30.31
CA ALA A 118 16.49 34.36 -31.50
C ALA A 118 18.00 34.32 -31.24
N PRO A 119 18.69 33.20 -31.49
CA PRO A 119 20.12 33.07 -31.20
C PRO A 119 20.97 33.98 -32.08
N THR A 120 21.91 34.72 -31.47
CA THR A 120 22.92 35.50 -32.20
C THR A 120 23.80 34.61 -33.10
N ASP A 121 24.22 33.45 -32.59
CA ASP A 121 24.95 32.41 -33.32
C ASP A 121 24.20 31.07 -33.14
N VAL A 122 23.80 30.44 -34.25
CA VAL A 122 22.88 29.28 -34.26
C VAL A 122 23.50 28.07 -33.57
N GLY A 123 22.81 27.53 -32.57
CA GLY A 123 23.26 26.41 -31.74
C GLY A 123 24.10 26.81 -30.52
N GLU A 124 24.32 28.11 -30.28
CA GLU A 124 25.01 28.63 -29.09
C GLU A 124 24.00 29.34 -28.16
N TRP A 125 24.17 29.16 -26.85
CA TRP A 125 23.40 29.88 -25.83
C TRP A 125 23.93 31.31 -25.65
N GLU A 126 23.06 32.23 -25.22
CA GLU A 126 23.41 33.64 -25.05
C GLU A 126 23.66 34.02 -23.59
N TYR A 127 22.91 33.39 -22.68
CA TYR A 127 22.96 33.62 -21.25
C TYR A 127 22.98 32.31 -20.49
N THR A 128 23.49 32.36 -19.26
CA THR A 128 23.50 31.25 -18.32
C THR A 128 23.04 31.72 -16.95
N MET A 129 22.48 30.78 -16.18
CA MET A 129 22.09 30.93 -14.80
C MET A 129 22.71 29.76 -14.03
N ASP A 130 23.55 30.11 -13.05
CA ASP A 130 24.20 29.15 -12.15
C ASP A 130 23.30 28.96 -10.92
N PHE A 131 23.20 27.72 -10.43
CA PHE A 131 22.52 27.42 -9.17
C PHE A 131 23.33 27.93 -7.97
N ASP A 132 22.64 28.21 -6.86
CA ASP A 132 23.32 28.66 -5.63
C ASP A 132 24.20 27.54 -5.04
N ALA A 133 25.31 27.93 -4.41
CA ALA A 133 26.37 26.99 -4.04
C ALA A 133 25.97 26.10 -2.85
N GLY A 134 26.09 24.78 -3.01
CA GLY A 134 25.72 23.79 -1.99
C GLY A 134 24.27 23.31 -2.06
N VAL A 135 23.51 23.75 -3.06
CA VAL A 135 22.15 23.27 -3.32
C VAL A 135 22.18 21.84 -3.89
N VAL A 136 21.33 20.98 -3.35
CA VAL A 136 21.12 19.60 -3.80
C VAL A 136 19.63 19.35 -4.06
N VAL A 137 19.31 18.38 -4.91
CA VAL A 137 17.93 17.88 -5.12
C VAL A 137 17.87 16.42 -4.68
N TYR A 138 16.97 16.10 -3.76
CA TYR A 138 16.79 14.74 -3.24
C TYR A 138 16.10 13.82 -4.26
N PRO A 139 16.24 12.48 -4.12
CA PRO A 139 15.54 11.51 -4.96
C PRO A 139 14.03 11.73 -4.98
N GLY A 140 13.47 12.03 -6.15
CA GLY A 140 12.04 12.27 -6.36
C GLY A 140 11.54 13.63 -5.84
N ASP A 141 12.47 14.54 -5.55
CA ASP A 141 12.16 15.92 -5.21
C ASP A 141 12.29 16.83 -6.45
N VAL A 142 11.78 18.05 -6.33
CA VAL A 142 11.84 19.08 -7.39
C VAL A 142 12.67 20.29 -6.97
N PHE A 143 13.09 21.08 -7.95
CA PHE A 143 13.76 22.37 -7.75
C PHE A 143 13.15 23.43 -8.65
N VAL A 144 12.62 24.50 -8.07
CA VAL A 144 11.82 25.53 -8.74
C VAL A 144 12.62 26.83 -8.90
N VAL A 145 12.86 27.20 -10.16
CA VAL A 145 13.42 28.50 -10.54
C VAL A 145 12.28 29.44 -10.93
N CYS A 146 11.85 30.33 -10.03
CA CYS A 146 10.73 31.26 -10.27
C CYS A 146 11.15 32.70 -10.58
N HIS A 147 10.27 33.49 -11.19
CA HIS A 147 10.47 34.94 -11.25
C HIS A 147 10.26 35.56 -9.85
N GLY A 148 11.22 36.36 -9.37
CA GLY A 148 11.20 37.03 -8.05
C GLY A 148 10.16 38.16 -7.88
N SER A 149 9.03 38.06 -8.58
CA SER A 149 7.85 38.92 -8.48
C SER A 149 6.59 38.17 -8.98
N SER A 150 6.61 36.84 -8.92
CA SER A 150 5.44 35.99 -9.08
C SER A 150 4.47 36.19 -7.90
N SER A 151 3.27 35.62 -7.98
CA SER A 151 2.32 35.57 -6.86
C SER A 151 2.88 34.78 -5.68
N ASP A 152 2.38 35.11 -4.48
CA ASP A 152 2.75 34.46 -3.21
C ASP A 152 2.67 32.92 -3.26
N GLU A 153 1.73 32.37 -4.04
CA GLU A 153 1.55 30.93 -4.31
C GLU A 153 2.75 30.29 -5.04
N ILE A 154 3.36 30.98 -6.02
CA ILE A 154 4.56 30.49 -6.71
C ILE A 154 5.81 30.79 -5.87
N MET A 155 5.81 31.90 -5.13
CA MET A 155 6.93 32.26 -4.26
C MET A 155 7.05 31.37 -3.02
N ALA A 156 6.02 30.58 -2.68
CA ALA A 156 6.03 29.62 -1.58
C ALA A 156 6.87 28.37 -1.93
N GLU A 157 6.72 27.87 -3.16
CA GLU A 157 7.42 26.68 -3.67
C GLU A 157 8.72 27.04 -4.42
N CYS A 158 9.26 28.26 -4.26
CA CYS A 158 10.38 28.75 -5.09
C CYS A 158 11.73 28.70 -4.38
N ASP A 159 12.59 27.78 -4.81
CA ASP A 159 13.94 27.62 -4.27
C ASP A 159 14.90 28.74 -4.71
N GLN A 160 14.84 29.17 -5.97
CA GLN A 160 15.76 30.20 -6.48
C GLN A 160 15.09 31.20 -7.44
N THR A 161 15.25 32.49 -7.16
CA THR A 161 14.64 33.53 -7.99
C THR A 161 15.49 33.91 -9.21
N HIS A 162 14.90 33.86 -10.41
CA HIS A 162 15.49 34.36 -11.65
C HIS A 162 14.54 35.32 -12.39
N ASN A 163 14.95 36.58 -12.59
CA ASN A 163 14.06 37.63 -13.13
C ASN A 163 13.92 37.65 -14.66
N TYR A 164 14.59 36.75 -15.38
CA TYR A 164 14.62 36.74 -16.85
C TYR A 164 14.12 35.40 -17.41
N LEU A 165 12.94 34.96 -17.00
CA LEU A 165 12.27 33.76 -17.51
C LEU A 165 11.52 33.98 -18.82
N SER A 166 11.23 32.88 -19.53
CA SER A 166 10.67 32.87 -20.88
C SER A 166 9.37 33.68 -21.03
N ASN A 167 9.20 34.34 -22.18
CA ASN A 167 7.96 35.01 -22.60
C ASN A 167 7.16 34.23 -23.67
N GLY A 168 7.53 32.97 -23.85
CA GLY A 168 6.93 32.00 -24.77
C GLY A 168 7.89 31.57 -25.87
N ASP A 169 8.74 32.46 -26.36
CA ASP A 169 9.69 32.21 -27.46
C ASP A 169 11.16 32.11 -27.02
N ASP A 170 11.50 32.40 -25.77
CA ASP A 170 12.84 32.16 -25.23
C ASP A 170 13.05 30.67 -24.94
N GLY A 171 14.04 30.05 -25.60
CA GLY A 171 14.41 28.65 -25.41
C GLY A 171 15.38 28.45 -24.24
N TYR A 172 15.23 27.32 -23.55
CA TYR A 172 16.00 26.89 -22.38
C TYR A 172 16.57 25.48 -22.58
N GLY A 173 17.73 25.22 -21.97
CA GLY A 173 18.26 23.87 -21.80
C GLY A 173 18.95 23.71 -20.46
N LEU A 174 18.87 22.50 -19.91
CA LEU A 174 19.56 22.09 -18.69
C LEU A 174 20.88 21.39 -19.08
N PHE A 175 21.99 21.82 -18.50
CA PHE A 175 23.33 21.35 -18.87
C PHE A 175 24.16 20.94 -17.65
N LYS A 176 25.03 19.95 -17.83
CA LYS A 176 26.18 19.73 -16.95
C LYS A 176 27.25 20.76 -17.19
N SER A 177 28.02 21.06 -16.15
CA SER A 177 29.19 21.95 -16.14
C SER A 177 30.29 21.62 -17.17
N ASP A 178 30.30 20.40 -17.74
CA ASP A 178 31.18 20.02 -18.85
C ASP A 178 30.63 20.37 -20.25
N GLY A 179 29.41 20.89 -20.32
CA GLY A 179 28.70 21.27 -21.54
C GLY A 179 27.76 20.20 -22.11
N THR A 180 27.57 19.07 -21.42
CA THR A 180 26.61 18.03 -21.82
C THR A 180 25.18 18.53 -21.60
N ALA A 181 24.37 18.55 -22.66
CA ALA A 181 22.93 18.85 -22.57
C ALA A 181 22.19 17.65 -21.98
N ILE A 182 21.18 17.94 -21.16
CA ILE A 182 20.37 16.93 -20.44
C ILE A 182 18.92 17.00 -20.91
N ASP A 183 18.32 18.19 -20.87
CA ASP A 183 16.91 18.40 -21.24
C ASP A 183 16.67 19.76 -21.87
N TRP A 184 15.57 19.90 -22.61
CA TRP A 184 15.28 21.06 -23.46
C TRP A 184 13.82 21.54 -23.36
N LEU A 185 13.66 22.86 -23.32
CA LEU A 185 12.40 23.60 -23.42
C LEU A 185 12.54 24.64 -24.55
N GLY A 186 12.12 24.28 -25.76
CA GLY A 186 12.50 25.00 -26.98
C GLY A 186 13.86 24.55 -27.52
N ASP A 187 14.40 25.26 -28.52
CA ASP A 187 15.76 25.01 -29.03
C ASP A 187 16.57 26.29 -29.27
N PHE A 188 17.87 26.14 -29.57
CA PHE A 188 18.79 27.23 -29.91
C PHE A 188 19.07 27.35 -31.42
N ASN A 189 18.17 26.83 -32.27
CA ASN A 189 18.32 26.81 -33.74
C ASN A 189 17.66 28.00 -34.44
N GLY A 190 16.67 28.65 -33.81
CA GLY A 190 16.00 29.82 -34.38
C GLY A 190 14.82 30.34 -33.56
N ASP A 191 14.27 31.46 -34.02
CA ASP A 191 13.07 32.10 -33.48
C ASP A 191 11.80 31.30 -33.84
N PRO A 192 11.02 30.79 -32.87
CA PRO A 192 9.77 30.08 -33.13
C PRO A 192 8.62 31.05 -33.50
N GLY A 193 8.78 32.35 -33.24
CA GLY A 193 7.93 33.45 -33.67
C GLY A 193 7.13 34.12 -32.56
N SER A 194 6.57 33.35 -31.63
CA SER A 194 5.94 33.84 -30.39
C SER A 194 5.72 32.75 -29.33
N GLU A 195 5.72 31.49 -29.76
CA GLU A 195 5.63 30.30 -28.93
C GLU A 195 6.22 29.10 -29.69
N TRP A 196 6.77 28.13 -28.97
CA TRP A 196 7.02 26.80 -29.51
C TRP A 196 5.71 26.02 -29.53
N ASN A 197 5.47 25.21 -30.57
CA ASN A 197 4.34 24.29 -30.57
C ASN A 197 4.63 23.08 -29.68
N VAL A 198 3.65 22.72 -28.84
CA VAL A 198 3.73 21.58 -27.93
C VAL A 198 2.65 20.57 -28.29
N CYS A 199 3.09 19.37 -28.65
CA CYS A 199 2.29 18.18 -28.93
C CYS A 199 1.13 18.37 -29.94
N GLY A 200 1.22 19.37 -30.82
CA GLY A 200 0.14 19.74 -31.74
C GLY A 200 -1.13 20.31 -31.09
N VAL A 201 -1.19 20.40 -29.75
CA VAL A 201 -2.38 20.81 -28.99
C VAL A 201 -2.31 22.23 -28.42
N GLY A 202 -1.11 22.75 -28.16
CA GLY A 202 -0.92 24.11 -27.64
C GLY A 202 0.49 24.65 -27.90
N GLY A 203 0.98 25.49 -26.99
CA GLY A 203 2.31 26.10 -27.11
C GLY A 203 2.85 26.62 -25.78
N THR A 204 4.11 27.05 -25.77
CA THR A 204 4.82 27.57 -24.58
C THR A 204 4.38 28.96 -24.12
N LYS A 205 3.42 29.62 -24.78
CA LYS A 205 2.97 30.98 -24.41
C LYS A 205 1.57 30.94 -23.81
N ASP A 206 1.34 31.68 -22.73
CA ASP A 206 0.06 31.73 -22.02
C ASP A 206 -0.46 30.32 -21.62
N HIS A 207 0.43 29.38 -21.25
CA HIS A 207 0.12 28.00 -20.83
C HIS A 207 1.04 27.53 -19.69
N THR A 208 0.60 26.48 -18.98
CA THR A 208 1.46 25.64 -18.12
C THR A 208 1.70 24.29 -18.82
N LEU A 209 2.93 23.80 -18.79
CA LEU A 209 3.34 22.51 -19.36
C LEU A 209 3.84 21.61 -18.23
N VAL A 210 3.19 20.46 -18.05
CA VAL A 210 3.59 19.46 -17.04
C VAL A 210 4.10 18.24 -17.79
N ARG A 211 5.22 17.68 -17.34
CA ARG A 211 5.81 16.47 -17.91
C ARG A 211 4.94 15.26 -17.57
N ASN A 212 4.83 14.29 -18.48
CA ASN A 212 4.12 13.04 -18.20
C ASN A 212 4.91 12.18 -17.19
N SER A 213 4.19 11.42 -16.34
CA SER A 213 4.76 10.67 -15.21
C SER A 213 5.73 9.54 -15.58
N ASN A 214 5.63 9.06 -16.83
CA ASN A 214 6.43 7.98 -17.40
C ASN A 214 7.73 8.47 -18.05
N VAL A 215 8.07 9.76 -17.92
CA VAL A 215 9.30 10.33 -18.45
C VAL A 215 10.42 10.12 -17.43
N THR A 216 11.43 9.33 -17.78
CA THR A 216 12.56 8.99 -16.88
C THR A 216 13.86 9.75 -17.20
N SER A 217 13.91 10.50 -18.29
CA SER A 217 15.08 11.28 -18.68
C SER A 217 14.70 12.47 -19.56
N GLY A 218 15.49 13.54 -19.49
CA GLY A 218 15.40 14.66 -20.41
C GLY A 218 15.66 14.28 -21.87
N ASN A 219 15.13 15.07 -22.80
CA ASN A 219 15.18 14.78 -24.24
C ASN A 219 15.34 16.04 -25.09
N GLU A 220 15.73 15.88 -26.37
CA GLU A 220 15.72 16.99 -27.33
C GLU A 220 14.28 17.49 -27.55
N TRP A 221 14.08 18.82 -27.57
CA TRP A 221 12.75 19.44 -27.70
C TRP A 221 11.95 18.96 -28.92
N ALA A 222 12.63 18.72 -30.04
CA ALA A 222 12.01 18.21 -31.27
C ALA A 222 11.43 16.80 -31.14
N VAL A 223 11.82 16.05 -30.10
CA VAL A 223 11.24 14.77 -29.70
C VAL A 223 10.12 15.02 -28.69
N SER A 224 10.42 15.68 -27.57
CA SER A 224 9.49 15.82 -26.44
C SER A 224 8.24 16.64 -26.75
N SER A 225 8.34 17.64 -27.65
CA SER A 225 7.24 18.51 -28.06
C SER A 225 6.47 18.00 -29.30
N ASN A 226 6.82 16.84 -29.84
CA ASN A 226 6.18 16.28 -31.02
C ASN A 226 4.75 15.78 -30.76
N ASP A 227 3.92 15.72 -31.80
CA ASP A 227 2.52 15.26 -31.73
C ASP A 227 2.35 13.74 -31.57
N ILE A 228 3.41 12.95 -31.79
CA ILE A 228 3.44 11.49 -31.62
C ILE A 228 4.23 11.11 -30.37
N THR A 229 5.46 11.63 -30.22
CA THR A 229 6.33 11.37 -29.04
C THR A 229 6.16 12.42 -27.95
N CYS A 230 4.90 12.80 -27.69
CA CYS A 230 4.57 13.87 -26.74
C CYS A 230 4.91 13.48 -25.30
N GLU A 231 5.74 14.28 -24.65
CA GLU A 231 6.13 14.11 -23.25
C GLU A 231 5.44 15.12 -22.30
N TRP A 232 4.56 15.98 -22.84
CA TRP A 232 3.99 17.13 -22.12
C TRP A 232 2.45 17.17 -22.13
N ALA A 233 1.85 17.22 -20.95
CA ALA A 233 0.48 17.68 -20.77
C ALA A 233 0.43 19.22 -20.81
N VAL A 234 -0.50 19.76 -21.62
CA VAL A 234 -0.61 21.22 -21.87
C VAL A 234 -1.89 21.76 -21.23
N TYR A 235 -1.74 22.72 -20.31
CA TYR A 235 -2.81 23.32 -19.52
C TYR A 235 -2.96 24.83 -19.80
N ASP A 236 -4.16 25.36 -19.57
CA ASP A 236 -4.48 26.79 -19.68
C ASP A 236 -3.57 27.65 -18.75
N GLN A 237 -3.40 28.93 -19.09
CA GLN A 237 -2.60 29.86 -18.29
C GLN A 237 -2.98 29.89 -16.81
N ASN A 238 -1.97 29.83 -15.93
CA ASN A 238 -2.08 29.87 -14.47
C ASN A 238 -2.71 28.60 -13.85
N GLU A 239 -2.47 27.44 -14.45
CA GLU A 239 -2.63 26.17 -13.74
C GLU A 239 -1.41 25.95 -12.85
N TRP A 240 -1.63 25.82 -11.53
CA TRP A 240 -0.60 25.69 -10.49
C TRP A 240 -0.73 24.40 -9.68
N SER A 241 -1.69 23.53 -10.01
CA SER A 241 -1.98 22.34 -9.20
C SER A 241 -0.91 21.25 -9.25
N TYR A 242 0.16 21.45 -10.02
CA TYR A 242 1.33 20.59 -10.16
C TYR A 242 2.63 21.24 -9.65
N LEU A 243 2.61 22.50 -9.22
CA LEU A 243 3.82 23.18 -8.75
C LEU A 243 4.32 22.59 -7.41
N GLY A 244 5.62 22.34 -7.31
CA GLY A 244 6.27 21.87 -6.09
C GLY A 244 6.25 20.34 -5.91
N PHE A 245 5.86 19.60 -6.95
CA PHE A 245 5.98 18.14 -7.01
C PHE A 245 5.86 17.62 -8.45
N HIS A 246 6.47 16.47 -8.73
CA HIS A 246 6.23 15.74 -9.98
C HIS A 246 5.64 14.36 -9.67
N ASP A 247 4.55 14.01 -10.34
CA ASP A 247 3.99 12.65 -10.31
C ASP A 247 4.87 11.77 -11.20
N TYR A 248 5.57 10.79 -10.63
CA TYR A 248 6.59 9.99 -11.32
C TYR A 248 6.37 8.51 -11.02
N ASP A 249 6.09 7.74 -12.07
CA ASP A 249 5.77 6.31 -11.96
C ASP A 249 6.98 5.38 -12.17
N GLY A 250 8.17 5.94 -12.44
CA GLY A 250 9.40 5.16 -12.65
C GLY A 250 9.42 4.34 -13.95
N SER A 251 8.31 4.27 -14.69
CA SER A 251 8.17 3.42 -15.87
C SER A 251 8.78 4.11 -17.09
N GLY A 252 10.09 3.95 -17.24
CA GLY A 252 10.86 4.34 -18.44
C GLY A 252 10.55 3.46 -19.66
N ASN A 253 9.26 3.30 -19.95
CA ASN A 253 8.62 2.40 -20.90
C ASN A 253 9.34 1.06 -21.11
N ASP A 254 9.47 0.29 -20.03
CA ASP A 254 9.75 -1.15 -20.09
C ASP A 254 9.26 -1.88 -18.81
N ASP A 255 8.04 -1.55 -18.35
CA ASP A 255 7.05 -2.53 -17.83
C ASP A 255 5.65 -1.89 -17.63
N VAL A 256 5.08 -1.29 -18.69
CA VAL A 256 3.62 -1.18 -18.73
C VAL A 256 3.12 -2.58 -19.03
N ASP A 257 2.75 -3.34 -17.99
CA ASP A 257 2.10 -4.63 -18.13
C ASP A 257 0.68 -4.39 -18.69
N LEU A 258 0.61 -4.12 -19.99
CA LEU A 258 -0.61 -3.88 -20.75
C LEU A 258 -1.55 -5.09 -20.67
N GLU A 259 -1.03 -6.29 -20.40
CA GLU A 259 -1.81 -7.48 -20.12
C GLU A 259 -2.51 -7.34 -18.74
N ALA A 260 -1.79 -6.97 -17.68
CA ALA A 260 -2.35 -6.73 -16.35
C ALA A 260 -3.27 -5.51 -16.28
N ASP A 261 -2.93 -4.38 -16.90
CA ASP A 261 -3.78 -3.18 -16.95
C ASP A 261 -5.08 -3.45 -17.73
N CYS A 262 -4.99 -4.17 -18.84
CA CYS A 262 -6.16 -4.60 -19.57
C CYS A 262 -7.01 -5.59 -18.74
N ALA A 263 -6.38 -6.54 -18.04
CA ALA A 263 -7.06 -7.46 -17.14
C ALA A 263 -7.71 -6.74 -15.94
N ALA A 264 -7.09 -5.69 -15.40
CA ALA A 264 -7.60 -4.91 -14.28
C ALA A 264 -8.92 -4.18 -14.61
N ILE A 265 -9.12 -3.78 -15.87
CA ILE A 265 -10.40 -3.23 -16.36
C ILE A 265 -11.35 -4.30 -16.93
N GLY A 266 -11.00 -5.59 -16.81
CA GLY A 266 -11.76 -6.73 -17.31
C GLY A 266 -11.76 -6.87 -18.84
N GLY A 267 -10.74 -6.33 -19.50
CA GLY A 267 -10.51 -6.42 -20.94
C GLY A 267 -9.80 -7.71 -21.38
N PHE A 268 -9.62 -7.84 -22.69
CA PHE A 268 -8.82 -8.88 -23.35
C PHE A 268 -7.64 -8.23 -24.08
N TYR A 269 -6.43 -8.77 -23.89
CA TYR A 269 -5.21 -8.22 -24.46
C TYR A 269 -4.83 -8.91 -25.78
N CYS A 270 -4.66 -8.13 -26.85
CA CYS A 270 -4.27 -8.61 -28.18
C CYS A 270 -2.79 -9.00 -28.31
N GLY A 271 -2.00 -8.90 -27.24
CA GLY A 271 -0.55 -9.17 -27.22
C GLY A 271 0.32 -8.00 -27.71
N ASP A 272 1.62 -8.11 -27.43
CA ASP A 272 2.61 -7.02 -27.58
C ASP A 272 2.96 -6.64 -29.05
N ASP A 273 2.41 -7.36 -30.03
CA ASP A 273 2.61 -7.02 -31.44
C ASP A 273 1.62 -5.92 -31.82
N GLU A 274 2.09 -4.67 -31.90
CA GLU A 274 1.30 -3.51 -32.35
C GLU A 274 0.55 -3.73 -33.67
N SER A 275 1.02 -4.65 -34.53
CA SER A 275 0.33 -4.98 -35.78
C SER A 275 -0.96 -5.79 -35.58
N ASN A 276 -1.21 -6.28 -34.36
CA ASN A 276 -2.46 -6.89 -33.94
C ASN A 276 -3.48 -5.89 -33.35
N TRP A 277 -3.09 -4.64 -33.13
CA TRP A 277 -3.95 -3.62 -32.50
C TRP A 277 -4.83 -2.93 -33.56
N THR A 278 -6.04 -2.53 -33.17
CA THR A 278 -7.01 -1.87 -34.07
C THR A 278 -7.57 -0.59 -33.44
N SER A 279 -8.44 0.12 -34.18
CA SER A 279 -9.17 1.28 -33.64
C SER A 279 -10.15 0.93 -32.50
N TRP A 280 -10.39 -0.36 -32.25
CA TRP A 280 -11.27 -0.89 -31.22
C TRP A 280 -10.50 -1.58 -30.07
N SER A 281 -9.20 -1.80 -30.26
CA SER A 281 -8.22 -2.28 -29.28
C SER A 281 -7.06 -1.29 -29.09
N PRO A 282 -7.32 -0.03 -28.64
CA PRO A 282 -6.25 0.93 -28.35
C PRO A 282 -5.32 0.39 -27.27
N ASN A 283 -4.01 0.59 -27.46
CA ASN A 283 -2.95 0.04 -26.60
C ASN A 283 -3.05 -1.49 -26.41
N GLY A 284 -3.59 -2.20 -27.40
CA GLY A 284 -3.76 -3.66 -27.37
C GLY A 284 -4.92 -4.17 -26.53
N CYS A 285 -5.73 -3.31 -25.89
CA CYS A 285 -6.79 -3.75 -24.98
C CYS A 285 -8.20 -3.65 -25.58
N VAL A 286 -8.91 -4.77 -25.68
CA VAL A 286 -10.35 -4.86 -25.98
C VAL A 286 -11.13 -4.81 -24.67
N VAL A 287 -12.00 -3.80 -24.48
CA VAL A 287 -12.79 -3.69 -23.24
C VAL A 287 -13.91 -4.75 -23.15
N SER A 288 -14.31 -5.11 -21.93
CA SER A 288 -15.27 -6.20 -21.61
C SER A 288 -16.59 -6.25 -22.39
N SER A 289 -17.02 -5.15 -23.02
CA SER A 289 -18.24 -5.11 -23.85
C SER A 289 -18.05 -5.61 -25.29
N TYR A 290 -16.81 -5.79 -25.73
CA TYR A 290 -16.42 -6.20 -27.08
C TYR A 290 -15.67 -7.55 -27.10
N ILE A 291 -15.56 -8.23 -25.94
CA ILE A 291 -15.06 -9.60 -25.87
C ILE A 291 -16.21 -10.55 -26.18
N CYS A 292 -16.03 -11.50 -27.11
CA CYS A 292 -17.05 -12.47 -27.51
C CYS A 292 -18.36 -11.83 -28.04
N ASP A 293 -18.27 -10.68 -28.72
CA ASP A 293 -19.41 -9.95 -29.27
C ASP A 293 -19.80 -10.40 -30.71
N GLY A 294 -18.93 -11.17 -31.37
CA GLY A 294 -19.07 -11.68 -32.73
C GLY A 294 -18.26 -10.92 -33.79
N TYR A 295 -17.47 -9.92 -33.39
CA TYR A 295 -16.56 -9.16 -34.24
C TYR A 295 -15.12 -9.28 -33.69
N GLY A 296 -14.14 -9.46 -34.58
CA GLY A 296 -12.73 -9.45 -34.18
C GLY A 296 -12.20 -8.02 -34.09
N ASP A 297 -12.05 -7.53 -32.87
CA ASP A 297 -11.51 -6.22 -32.53
C ASP A 297 -9.99 -6.25 -32.25
N CYS A 298 -9.38 -7.42 -32.04
CA CYS A 298 -7.98 -7.67 -32.38
C CYS A 298 -7.84 -7.97 -33.89
N ALA A 299 -6.71 -7.62 -34.52
CA ALA A 299 -6.54 -7.78 -35.97
C ALA A 299 -6.50 -9.25 -36.44
N ASP A 300 -6.16 -10.17 -35.54
CA ASP A 300 -6.21 -11.62 -35.71
C ASP A 300 -7.51 -12.27 -35.18
N ALA A 301 -8.42 -11.48 -34.59
CA ALA A 301 -9.64 -11.89 -33.91
C ALA A 301 -9.41 -12.83 -32.70
N SER A 302 -8.31 -12.65 -31.96
CA SER A 302 -8.00 -13.40 -30.73
C SER A 302 -8.96 -13.11 -29.57
N ASP A 303 -9.58 -11.94 -29.54
CA ASP A 303 -10.66 -11.53 -28.64
C ASP A 303 -11.96 -12.34 -28.81
N GLU A 304 -12.13 -12.97 -29.97
CA GLU A 304 -13.18 -13.94 -30.28
C GLU A 304 -12.71 -15.40 -30.09
N ALA A 305 -11.44 -15.63 -29.71
CA ALA A 305 -10.88 -16.96 -29.55
C ALA A 305 -11.05 -17.48 -28.12
N GLY A 306 -11.58 -18.70 -27.98
CA GLY A 306 -11.85 -19.31 -26.67
C GLY A 306 -13.20 -18.93 -26.06
N CYS A 307 -13.96 -18.02 -26.71
CA CYS A 307 -15.36 -17.78 -26.43
C CYS A 307 -16.16 -19.09 -26.48
N ALA A 308 -16.94 -19.36 -25.43
CA ALA A 308 -17.91 -20.45 -25.47
C ALA A 308 -18.97 -20.11 -26.52
N ALA A 309 -19.13 -20.96 -27.53
CA ALA A 309 -20.21 -20.80 -28.51
C ALA A 309 -21.55 -20.74 -27.75
N PRO A 310 -22.40 -19.73 -27.99
CA PRO A 310 -23.61 -19.51 -27.21
C PRO A 310 -24.49 -20.75 -27.27
N THR A 311 -24.73 -21.35 -26.11
CA THR A 311 -25.35 -22.66 -26.02
C THR A 311 -26.87 -22.53 -26.17
N CYS A 312 -27.55 -23.61 -26.56
CA CYS A 312 -29.01 -23.63 -26.54
C CYS A 312 -29.58 -23.26 -25.15
N ALA A 313 -28.84 -23.56 -24.06
CA ALA A 313 -29.26 -23.29 -22.69
C ALA A 313 -29.33 -21.78 -22.36
N ASP A 314 -28.45 -20.96 -22.95
CA ASP A 314 -28.42 -19.50 -22.73
C ASP A 314 -29.69 -18.81 -23.23
N TYR A 315 -30.39 -19.43 -24.18
CA TYR A 315 -31.69 -19.00 -24.69
C TYR A 315 -32.88 -19.80 -24.13
N GLY A 316 -32.67 -20.74 -23.20
CA GLY A 316 -33.71 -21.57 -22.57
C GLY A 316 -34.13 -22.82 -23.35
N TYR A 317 -33.27 -23.30 -24.27
CA TYR A 317 -33.48 -24.47 -25.13
C TYR A 317 -32.52 -25.61 -24.76
N ALA A 318 -32.82 -26.83 -25.20
CA ALA A 318 -31.93 -27.98 -25.09
C ALA A 318 -31.18 -28.23 -26.42
N SER A 319 -29.96 -28.79 -26.33
CA SER A 319 -29.12 -29.11 -27.48
C SER A 319 -29.11 -30.61 -27.77
N CYS A 320 -29.13 -30.98 -29.05
CA CYS A 320 -29.12 -32.37 -29.54
C CYS A 320 -27.71 -33.02 -29.52
N THR A 321 -26.99 -32.88 -28.41
CA THR A 321 -25.79 -33.65 -28.01
C THR A 321 -24.43 -33.45 -28.71
N ASP A 322 -24.22 -32.49 -29.63
CA ASP A 322 -22.86 -32.08 -30.03
C ASP A 322 -22.69 -30.54 -30.16
N PRO A 323 -21.73 -29.91 -29.46
CA PRO A 323 -21.41 -28.48 -29.62
C PRO A 323 -20.78 -28.10 -30.97
N ASP A 324 -20.07 -29.00 -31.66
CA ASP A 324 -19.23 -28.65 -32.81
C ASP A 324 -19.98 -28.58 -34.16
N ASP A 325 -21.26 -28.97 -34.19
CA ASP A 325 -22.05 -29.18 -35.42
C ASP A 325 -22.95 -27.99 -35.83
N GLY A 326 -23.00 -26.89 -35.07
CA GLY A 326 -23.90 -25.76 -35.32
C GLY A 326 -25.37 -26.05 -34.95
N SER A 327 -25.54 -26.57 -33.74
CA SER A 327 -26.72 -27.21 -33.13
C SER A 327 -28.12 -26.72 -33.57
N SER A 328 -28.98 -27.69 -33.90
CA SER A 328 -30.44 -27.51 -33.92
C SER A 328 -31.00 -27.54 -32.50
N CYS A 329 -31.29 -26.38 -31.91
CA CYS A 329 -31.89 -26.30 -30.57
C CYS A 329 -33.38 -26.72 -30.55
N ILE A 330 -33.79 -27.48 -29.54
CA ILE A 330 -35.18 -27.87 -29.26
C ILE A 330 -35.67 -27.27 -27.94
N TYR A 331 -36.98 -27.22 -27.69
CA TYR A 331 -37.47 -26.75 -26.39
C TYR A 331 -37.05 -27.72 -25.27
N THR A 332 -36.67 -27.19 -24.10
CA THR A 332 -36.35 -27.99 -22.90
C THR A 332 -37.48 -28.93 -22.46
N SER A 333 -38.73 -28.62 -22.83
CA SER A 333 -39.90 -29.48 -22.60
C SER A 333 -40.04 -30.69 -23.54
N TRP A 334 -39.16 -30.83 -24.54
CA TRP A 334 -39.19 -31.91 -25.55
C TRP A 334 -38.06 -32.92 -25.36
N VAL A 335 -37.33 -32.85 -24.25
CA VAL A 335 -36.37 -33.88 -23.86
C VAL A 335 -37.11 -34.95 -23.05
N CYS A 336 -36.99 -36.23 -23.44
CA CYS A 336 -37.67 -37.35 -22.80
C CYS A 336 -39.21 -37.24 -22.75
N ASP A 337 -39.83 -36.64 -23.78
CA ASP A 337 -41.29 -36.48 -23.86
C ASP A 337 -42.00 -37.68 -24.55
N GLY A 338 -41.22 -38.59 -25.12
CA GLY A 338 -41.66 -39.79 -25.84
C GLY A 338 -41.63 -39.66 -27.37
N TYR A 339 -41.16 -38.53 -27.91
CA TYR A 339 -41.01 -38.25 -29.33
C TYR A 339 -39.59 -37.80 -29.66
N ALA A 340 -39.01 -38.35 -30.74
CA ALA A 340 -37.71 -37.91 -31.24
C ALA A 340 -37.88 -36.61 -32.05
N ASP A 341 -37.63 -35.48 -31.40
CA ASP A 341 -37.61 -34.14 -31.99
C ASP A 341 -36.17 -33.70 -32.38
N CYS A 342 -35.13 -34.29 -31.79
CA CYS A 342 -33.76 -34.17 -32.30
C CYS A 342 -33.55 -34.96 -33.61
N PRO A 343 -32.77 -34.44 -34.59
CA PRO A 343 -32.58 -35.08 -35.90
C PRO A 343 -31.98 -36.49 -35.86
N ASP A 344 -31.26 -36.82 -34.78
CA ASP A 344 -30.63 -38.10 -34.48
C ASP A 344 -31.39 -38.92 -33.40
N GLY A 345 -32.41 -38.32 -32.76
CA GLY A 345 -33.16 -38.91 -31.65
C GLY A 345 -32.42 -38.95 -30.31
N SER A 346 -31.40 -38.10 -30.13
CA SER A 346 -30.60 -38.02 -28.90
C SER A 346 -31.39 -37.61 -27.65
N ASP A 347 -32.43 -36.79 -27.84
CA ASP A 347 -33.42 -36.38 -26.83
C ASP A 347 -34.21 -37.51 -26.17
N GLU A 348 -34.26 -38.68 -26.83
CA GLU A 348 -34.93 -39.89 -26.37
C GLU A 348 -33.94 -41.06 -26.09
N ALA A 349 -32.63 -40.82 -26.23
CA ALA A 349 -31.62 -41.88 -26.24
C ALA A 349 -31.06 -42.25 -24.86
N ASP A 350 -30.93 -41.30 -23.94
CA ASP A 350 -30.32 -41.49 -22.61
C ASP A 350 -31.23 -41.00 -21.46
N CYS A 351 -32.54 -41.15 -21.65
CA CYS A 351 -33.53 -40.93 -20.60
C CYS A 351 -33.37 -41.98 -19.50
N ALA A 352 -33.10 -41.54 -18.28
CA ALA A 352 -33.00 -42.43 -17.12
C ALA A 352 -34.26 -43.31 -16.98
N PRO A 353 -34.14 -44.60 -16.59
CA PRO A 353 -35.30 -45.43 -16.35
C PRO A 353 -36.15 -44.77 -15.26
N ALA A 354 -37.40 -44.43 -15.61
CA ALA A 354 -38.32 -43.62 -14.82
C ALA A 354 -38.22 -43.92 -13.32
N SER A 355 -37.96 -42.89 -12.50
CA SER A 355 -37.75 -43.05 -11.07
C SER A 355 -38.99 -43.66 -10.40
N CYS A 356 -38.84 -44.22 -9.19
CA CYS A 356 -40.00 -44.71 -8.45
C CYS A 356 -41.08 -43.63 -8.31
N ALA A 357 -40.68 -42.36 -8.13
CA ALA A 357 -41.57 -41.21 -8.06
C ALA A 357 -42.36 -40.97 -9.38
N ASP A 358 -41.71 -41.06 -10.55
CA ASP A 358 -42.36 -40.93 -11.86
C ASP A 358 -43.40 -42.03 -12.11
N GLN A 359 -43.20 -43.20 -11.50
CA GLN A 359 -44.11 -44.34 -11.54
C GLN A 359 -45.19 -44.32 -10.45
N GLY A 360 -45.16 -43.35 -9.52
CA GLY A 360 -46.08 -43.27 -8.37
C GLY A 360 -45.82 -44.31 -7.27
N LEU A 361 -44.60 -44.83 -7.21
CA LEU A 361 -44.10 -45.81 -6.25
C LEU A 361 -43.14 -45.16 -5.23
N TRP A 362 -42.90 -45.85 -4.13
CA TRP A 362 -41.92 -45.48 -3.10
C TRP A 362 -40.58 -46.16 -3.39
N ASP A 363 -39.47 -45.49 -3.07
CA ASP A 363 -38.10 -45.95 -3.34
C ASP A 363 -37.45 -46.47 -2.06
N CYS A 364 -36.99 -47.74 -2.08
CA CYS A 364 -36.28 -48.37 -0.97
C CYS A 364 -34.85 -47.81 -0.76
N GLY A 365 -34.36 -46.92 -1.63
CA GLY A 365 -33.02 -46.32 -1.56
C GLY A 365 -31.90 -47.19 -2.16
N ASP A 366 -32.23 -48.40 -2.62
CA ASP A 366 -31.34 -49.32 -3.33
C ASP A 366 -31.75 -49.55 -4.80
N GLY A 367 -32.75 -48.79 -5.28
CA GLY A 367 -33.34 -48.93 -6.62
C GLY A 367 -34.51 -49.92 -6.70
N GLN A 368 -34.93 -50.54 -5.58
CA GLN A 368 -36.19 -51.26 -5.51
C GLN A 368 -37.36 -50.29 -5.31
N CYS A 369 -38.39 -50.37 -6.17
CA CYS A 369 -39.64 -49.62 -6.01
C CYS A 369 -40.76 -50.49 -5.43
N ILE A 370 -41.47 -50.01 -4.41
CA ILE A 370 -42.67 -50.65 -3.84
C ILE A 370 -43.89 -49.71 -3.86
N PRO A 371 -45.14 -50.19 -3.82
CA PRO A 371 -46.30 -49.29 -3.74
C PRO A 371 -46.39 -48.61 -2.37
N ASN A 372 -46.73 -47.32 -2.33
CA ASN A 372 -46.91 -46.51 -1.10
C ASN A 372 -47.88 -47.07 -0.03
N SER A 373 -48.56 -48.19 -0.29
CA SER A 373 -49.40 -48.91 0.68
C SER A 373 -48.66 -49.98 1.49
N TYR A 374 -47.40 -50.26 1.15
CA TYR A 374 -46.50 -51.21 1.82
C TYR A 374 -45.36 -50.47 2.53
N VAL A 375 -45.65 -49.27 3.05
CA VAL A 375 -44.73 -48.47 3.85
C VAL A 375 -45.32 -48.42 5.25
N CYS A 376 -44.55 -48.84 6.26
CA CYS A 376 -45.03 -49.06 7.63
C CYS A 376 -46.19 -50.08 7.72
N ASP A 377 -46.10 -51.20 7.00
CA ASP A 377 -47.08 -52.31 7.01
C ASP A 377 -46.56 -53.64 7.61
N GLY A 378 -45.28 -53.68 7.98
CA GLY A 378 -44.57 -54.79 8.61
C GLY A 378 -44.75 -54.93 10.13
N SER A 379 -43.79 -55.60 10.77
CA SER A 379 -43.77 -55.78 12.24
C SER A 379 -42.40 -55.53 12.85
N ALA A 380 -42.40 -54.90 14.04
CA ALA A 380 -41.19 -54.46 14.73
C ALA A 380 -40.18 -55.58 15.02
N ASP A 381 -40.66 -56.83 15.20
CA ASP A 381 -39.82 -57.99 15.48
C ASP A 381 -39.09 -58.54 14.22
N THR A 382 -39.44 -58.09 13.01
CA THR A 382 -38.96 -58.70 11.75
C THR A 382 -38.39 -57.72 10.72
N CYS A 383 -38.53 -56.40 10.91
CA CYS A 383 -38.18 -55.35 9.93
C CYS A 383 -38.64 -55.71 8.49
N ASN A 384 -39.81 -56.36 8.38
CA ASN A 384 -40.38 -56.84 7.11
C ASN A 384 -41.88 -57.13 7.23
N ALA A 385 -42.57 -57.08 6.10
CA ALA A 385 -43.92 -57.59 5.92
C ALA A 385 -43.87 -59.03 5.37
N SER A 386 -44.26 -60.01 6.18
CA SER A 386 -44.29 -61.43 5.77
C SER A 386 -45.23 -61.76 4.58
N TRP A 387 -45.88 -60.78 3.94
CA TRP A 387 -46.89 -60.94 2.88
C TRP A 387 -46.99 -59.74 1.90
N GLY A 388 -46.00 -59.45 1.07
CA GLY A 388 -46.12 -58.39 0.06
C GLY A 388 -44.88 -58.21 -0.82
N PRO A 389 -44.89 -57.23 -1.76
CA PRO A 389 -43.69 -56.51 -2.13
C PRO A 389 -43.29 -55.56 -0.99
N ASP A 390 -42.04 -55.64 -0.57
CA ASP A 390 -41.50 -55.17 0.73
C ASP A 390 -40.01 -54.87 0.52
N CYS A 391 -39.45 -53.81 1.10
CA CYS A 391 -38.06 -53.43 0.89
C CYS A 391 -37.11 -54.43 1.54
N VAL A 392 -36.23 -55.04 0.74
CA VAL A 392 -35.31 -56.10 1.23
C VAL A 392 -34.31 -55.58 2.29
N ASN A 393 -34.10 -54.27 2.33
CA ASN A 393 -33.27 -53.57 3.32
C ASN A 393 -34.05 -53.03 4.54
N GLY A 394 -35.37 -53.19 4.60
CA GLY A 394 -36.24 -52.70 5.69
C GLY A 394 -36.37 -51.17 5.80
N ALA A 395 -36.01 -50.41 4.75
CA ALA A 395 -36.03 -48.95 4.77
C ALA A 395 -37.46 -48.35 4.92
N ASP A 396 -38.46 -49.08 4.43
CA ASP A 396 -39.90 -48.82 4.53
C ASP A 396 -40.48 -49.00 5.95
N GLU A 397 -39.75 -49.68 6.84
CA GLU A 397 -40.09 -49.88 8.26
C GLU A 397 -39.18 -49.08 9.21
N SER A 398 -38.30 -48.21 8.69
CA SER A 398 -37.31 -47.48 9.49
C SER A 398 -37.91 -46.34 10.33
N LEU A 399 -37.25 -45.99 11.45
CA LEU A 399 -37.64 -44.88 12.33
C LEU A 399 -37.85 -43.55 11.56
N ALA A 400 -37.00 -43.27 10.56
CA ALA A 400 -37.10 -42.08 9.71
C ALA A 400 -38.36 -42.06 8.83
N THR A 401 -38.87 -43.24 8.44
CA THR A 401 -40.06 -43.40 7.60
C THR A 401 -41.35 -43.51 8.44
N CYS A 402 -41.29 -44.18 9.59
CA CYS A 402 -42.47 -44.61 10.35
C CYS A 402 -42.64 -43.99 11.76
N GLY A 403 -41.61 -43.32 12.30
CA GLY A 403 -41.61 -42.78 13.66
C GLY A 403 -41.53 -43.84 14.76
N ASP A 404 -41.77 -43.42 16.03
CA ASP A 404 -41.53 -44.11 17.32
C ASP A 404 -42.15 -45.52 17.53
N ALA A 405 -42.55 -46.23 16.48
CA ALA A 405 -43.17 -47.57 16.52
C ALA A 405 -42.21 -48.72 16.13
N HIS A 406 -41.01 -48.43 15.61
CA HIS A 406 -40.05 -49.40 15.06
C HIS A 406 -38.59 -48.92 15.28
N ASP A 407 -37.91 -49.38 16.33
CA ASP A 407 -36.67 -48.75 16.85
C ASP A 407 -35.42 -49.66 16.95
N GLU A 408 -35.42 -50.85 16.33
CA GLU A 408 -34.31 -51.83 16.50
C GLU A 408 -33.85 -52.47 15.17
N CYS A 409 -33.02 -51.77 14.36
CA CYS A 409 -32.47 -52.37 13.12
C CYS A 409 -31.07 -51.86 12.65
N VAL A 410 -30.10 -51.57 13.55
CA VAL A 410 -28.63 -51.52 13.24
C VAL A 410 -27.80 -52.07 14.42
N ALA A 411 -26.67 -52.72 14.15
CA ALA A 411 -25.83 -53.39 15.15
C ALA A 411 -24.81 -52.47 15.84
N GLY A 412 -25.14 -51.97 17.04
CA GLY A 412 -24.18 -51.38 17.98
C GLY A 412 -23.62 -52.40 18.98
N CYS A 413 -22.81 -51.93 19.94
CA CYS A 413 -22.43 -52.73 21.12
C CYS A 413 -23.68 -53.21 21.89
N PRO A 414 -23.67 -54.41 22.52
CA PRO A 414 -24.83 -54.91 23.26
C PRO A 414 -25.22 -54.04 24.46
N ASP A 415 -26.51 -54.03 24.83
CA ASP A 415 -27.05 -53.28 25.97
C ASP A 415 -26.16 -53.33 27.23
N GLY A 416 -25.70 -52.15 27.66
CA GLY A 416 -24.81 -51.98 28.81
C GLY A 416 -23.33 -51.85 28.48
N TYR A 417 -22.97 -51.75 27.20
CA TYR A 417 -21.63 -51.45 26.71
C TYR A 417 -21.58 -50.13 25.92
N PHE A 418 -20.47 -49.41 26.08
CA PHE A 418 -20.11 -48.18 25.38
C PHE A 418 -19.20 -48.51 24.21
N ASP A 419 -19.40 -47.81 23.10
CA ASP A 419 -18.69 -48.01 21.84
C ASP A 419 -17.58 -46.96 21.72
N CYS A 420 -16.33 -47.38 21.88
CA CYS A 420 -15.17 -46.50 21.92
C CYS A 420 -14.85 -45.85 20.56
N LEU A 421 -15.37 -46.41 19.46
CA LEU A 421 -15.01 -46.04 18.09
C LEU A 421 -16.22 -45.69 17.21
N GLY A 422 -17.44 -45.95 17.68
CA GLY A 422 -18.70 -45.65 16.98
C GLY A 422 -19.05 -46.65 15.86
N ASP A 423 -18.35 -47.77 15.78
CA ASP A 423 -18.52 -48.83 14.78
C ASP A 423 -18.72 -50.24 15.37
N GLY A 424 -18.86 -50.33 16.70
CA GLY A 424 -19.02 -51.56 17.46
C GLY A 424 -17.79 -52.47 17.53
N SER A 425 -16.61 -52.00 17.08
CA SER A 425 -15.38 -52.81 17.04
C SER A 425 -14.61 -52.86 18.38
N GLU A 426 -14.79 -51.84 19.24
CA GLU A 426 -14.23 -51.77 20.58
C GLU A 426 -15.33 -51.38 21.60
N CYS A 427 -15.76 -52.35 22.41
CA CYS A 427 -16.86 -52.19 23.37
C CYS A 427 -16.38 -52.39 24.81
N ILE A 428 -16.55 -51.38 25.67
CA ILE A 428 -16.29 -51.48 27.13
C ILE A 428 -17.62 -51.46 27.90
N PRO A 429 -17.73 -52.04 29.11
CA PRO A 429 -18.98 -51.94 29.89
C PRO A 429 -19.22 -50.51 30.37
N ASN A 430 -20.47 -50.03 30.40
CA ASN A 430 -20.85 -48.67 30.86
C ASN A 430 -20.46 -48.33 32.32
N SER A 431 -19.88 -49.26 33.07
CA SER A 431 -19.30 -49.02 34.38
C SER A 431 -17.86 -48.50 34.36
N TYR A 432 -17.24 -48.49 33.17
CA TYR A 432 -15.88 -48.01 32.88
C TYR A 432 -15.92 -46.77 31.97
N VAL A 433 -17.00 -45.99 32.07
CA VAL A 433 -17.17 -44.71 31.37
C VAL A 433 -17.17 -43.65 32.46
N CYS A 434 -16.28 -42.67 32.37
CA CYS A 434 -16.01 -41.69 33.43
C CYS A 434 -15.67 -42.35 34.79
N ASP A 435 -14.82 -43.39 34.78
CA ASP A 435 -14.35 -44.11 35.98
C ASP A 435 -12.89 -43.80 36.36
N GLY A 436 -12.20 -43.05 35.51
CA GLY A 436 -10.91 -42.43 35.76
C GLY A 436 -10.91 -41.41 36.91
N SER A 437 -9.71 -40.98 37.30
CA SER A 437 -9.52 -39.90 38.26
C SER A 437 -8.35 -39.03 37.84
N SER A 438 -8.42 -37.74 38.17
CA SER A 438 -7.61 -36.61 37.66
C SER A 438 -6.10 -36.63 37.93
N GLU A 439 -5.49 -37.79 38.13
CA GLU A 439 -4.04 -37.98 38.22
C GLU A 439 -3.52 -39.10 37.29
N PHE A 440 -4.40 -39.87 36.62
CA PHE A 440 -4.01 -40.97 35.72
C PHE A 440 -5.04 -41.15 34.58
N CYS A 441 -4.81 -40.56 33.39
CA CYS A 441 -5.69 -40.66 32.19
C CYS A 441 -5.65 -42.06 31.50
N ASN A 442 -5.49 -43.15 32.27
CA ASN A 442 -5.79 -44.55 31.94
C ASN A 442 -5.72 -45.35 33.25
N ALA A 443 -6.87 -45.80 33.77
CA ALA A 443 -6.90 -46.47 35.06
C ALA A 443 -6.53 -47.94 34.86
N GLY A 444 -5.32 -48.34 35.28
CA GLY A 444 -4.79 -49.72 35.14
C GLY A 444 -5.53 -50.83 35.92
N TRP A 445 -6.84 -50.68 36.16
CA TRP A 445 -7.75 -51.58 36.86
C TRP A 445 -9.10 -51.80 36.11
N GLY A 446 -9.20 -51.41 34.83
CA GLY A 446 -10.36 -51.66 33.97
C GLY A 446 -10.00 -52.14 32.55
N PRO A 447 -11.00 -52.57 31.74
CA PRO A 447 -10.95 -52.51 30.29
C PRO A 447 -11.48 -51.14 29.83
N ASP A 448 -10.56 -50.19 29.67
CA ASP A 448 -10.80 -48.81 29.24
C ASP A 448 -10.69 -48.72 27.69
N CYS A 449 -11.20 -47.67 27.08
CA CYS A 449 -11.06 -47.43 25.64
C CYS A 449 -9.61 -47.12 25.26
N SER A 450 -9.10 -47.76 24.19
CA SER A 450 -7.71 -47.57 23.73
C SER A 450 -7.37 -46.15 23.28
N ASN A 451 -8.37 -45.30 23.05
CA ASN A 451 -8.28 -43.91 22.60
C ASN A 451 -8.71 -42.87 23.66
N GLY A 452 -9.12 -43.29 24.88
CA GLY A 452 -9.61 -42.38 25.93
C GLY A 452 -11.00 -41.78 25.66
N ALA A 453 -11.77 -42.29 24.69
CA ALA A 453 -13.11 -41.76 24.37
C ALA A 453 -14.14 -41.94 25.51
N ASP A 454 -13.84 -42.77 26.49
CA ASP A 454 -14.59 -43.03 27.72
C ASP A 454 -14.45 -41.96 28.80
N GLU A 455 -13.46 -41.07 28.70
CA GLU A 455 -13.20 -39.98 29.66
C GLU A 455 -13.43 -38.57 29.06
N GLY A 456 -13.83 -38.48 27.79
CA GLY A 456 -13.97 -37.22 27.06
C GLY A 456 -15.06 -36.27 27.59
N LEU A 457 -14.86 -34.96 27.38
CA LEU A 457 -15.73 -33.87 27.85
C LEU A 457 -17.18 -34.00 27.34
N ASP A 458 -17.36 -34.47 26.09
CA ASP A 458 -18.66 -34.77 25.46
C ASP A 458 -19.42 -35.94 26.12
N VAL A 459 -18.72 -36.77 26.89
CA VAL A 459 -19.27 -37.96 27.57
C VAL A 459 -19.45 -37.70 29.08
N CYS A 460 -18.45 -37.07 29.72
CA CYS A 460 -18.34 -37.03 31.18
C CYS A 460 -18.80 -35.72 31.86
N THR A 461 -19.08 -34.66 31.11
CA THR A 461 -19.67 -33.38 31.60
C THR A 461 -18.87 -32.59 32.65
N TYR A 462 -17.64 -33.02 32.98
CA TYR A 462 -16.63 -32.20 33.64
C TYR A 462 -15.53 -31.82 32.64
N THR A 463 -14.90 -30.67 32.84
CA THR A 463 -13.71 -30.26 32.08
C THR A 463 -12.53 -31.14 32.47
N ASP A 464 -11.84 -31.68 31.48
CA ASP A 464 -10.65 -32.49 31.66
C ASP A 464 -9.40 -31.72 31.20
N ASP A 465 -8.31 -31.85 31.97
CA ASP A 465 -7.04 -31.12 31.80
C ASP A 465 -5.93 -32.03 31.21
N CYS A 466 -6.25 -33.16 30.56
CA CYS A 466 -5.27 -34.10 29.98
C CYS A 466 -4.58 -33.58 28.68
N VAL A 467 -4.27 -32.27 28.57
CA VAL A 467 -3.30 -31.71 27.60
C VAL A 467 -2.10 -31.22 28.41
N SER A 468 -0.98 -31.94 28.36
CA SER A 468 0.21 -31.63 29.19
C SER A 468 1.30 -30.82 28.48
N GLU A 469 1.15 -30.55 27.19
CA GLU A 469 2.10 -29.77 26.39
C GLU A 469 1.34 -28.78 25.51
N TYR A 470 1.81 -27.53 25.46
CA TYR A 470 1.26 -26.43 24.67
C TYR A 470 2.30 -25.90 23.70
N VAL A 471 1.85 -25.44 22.53
CA VAL A 471 2.72 -24.85 21.51
C VAL A 471 3.04 -23.41 21.91
N VAL A 472 4.32 -23.15 22.17
CA VAL A 472 4.86 -21.80 22.35
C VAL A 472 5.52 -21.36 21.06
N THR A 473 5.02 -20.26 20.48
CA THR A 473 5.54 -19.64 19.26
C THR A 473 6.30 -18.36 19.61
N PHE A 474 7.54 -18.20 19.18
CA PHE A 474 8.27 -16.94 19.27
C PHE A 474 8.13 -16.16 17.94
N ASP A 475 7.91 -14.86 18.08
CA ASP A 475 7.70 -13.89 17.01
C ASP A 475 8.52 -12.65 17.40
N LEU A 476 9.74 -12.52 16.90
CA LEU A 476 10.77 -11.65 17.49
C LEU A 476 11.20 -10.54 16.53
N ASP A 477 10.96 -9.29 16.92
CA ASP A 477 11.32 -8.14 16.10
C ASP A 477 12.76 -7.64 16.39
N GLY A 478 13.33 -6.89 15.45
CA GLY A 478 14.62 -6.21 15.62
C GLY A 478 15.84 -7.11 15.41
N LEU A 479 15.69 -8.15 14.58
CA LEU A 479 16.70 -9.18 14.34
C LEU A 479 17.04 -9.35 12.85
N ASP A 480 16.59 -8.47 11.96
CA ASP A 480 16.76 -8.56 10.50
C ASP A 480 18.23 -8.67 10.05
N ASP A 481 19.14 -8.00 10.75
CA ASP A 481 20.59 -8.04 10.48
C ASP A 481 21.28 -9.33 10.99
N CYS A 482 20.57 -10.19 11.72
CA CYS A 482 21.12 -11.42 12.27
C CYS A 482 21.26 -12.50 11.19
N GLY A 483 22.51 -12.87 10.89
CA GLY A 483 22.79 -13.96 9.93
C GLY A 483 22.15 -15.31 10.28
N PHE A 484 21.78 -15.52 11.56
CA PHE A 484 20.96 -16.61 12.07
C PHE A 484 20.47 -16.29 13.49
N VAL A 485 19.20 -16.57 13.81
CA VAL A 485 18.61 -16.36 15.14
C VAL A 485 18.52 -17.67 15.91
N SER A 486 18.85 -17.66 17.20
CA SER A 486 18.64 -18.79 18.10
C SER A 486 18.04 -18.35 19.44
N VAL A 487 16.89 -18.91 19.80
CA VAL A 487 16.25 -18.72 21.11
C VAL A 487 16.65 -19.88 22.02
N THR A 488 17.15 -19.58 23.21
CA THR A 488 17.74 -20.56 24.15
C THR A 488 17.35 -20.21 25.58
N GLY A 489 17.18 -21.20 26.46
CA GLY A 489 16.60 -20.93 27.77
C GLY A 489 16.53 -22.11 28.74
N SER A 490 15.73 -21.90 29.78
CA SER A 490 15.44 -22.91 30.80
C SER A 490 14.85 -24.22 30.24
N PHE A 491 14.14 -24.16 29.11
CA PHE A 491 13.46 -25.30 28.49
C PHE A 491 14.39 -26.23 27.69
N ASP A 492 15.42 -25.71 27.02
CA ASP A 492 16.42 -26.51 26.30
C ASP A 492 17.68 -26.77 27.14
N GLY A 493 17.77 -26.15 28.32
CA GLY A 493 18.93 -26.23 29.20
C GLY A 493 20.07 -25.31 28.79
N TRP A 494 19.75 -24.17 28.16
CA TRP A 494 20.69 -23.15 27.65
C TRP A 494 21.63 -23.69 26.57
N SER A 495 21.15 -24.64 25.77
CA SER A 495 21.97 -25.42 24.84
C SER A 495 22.28 -24.68 23.54
N GLY A 496 21.41 -23.73 23.12
CA GLY A 496 21.57 -22.97 21.89
C GLY A 496 21.47 -23.85 20.63
N TRP A 497 20.65 -24.91 20.68
CA TRP A 497 20.45 -25.85 19.57
C TRP A 497 19.04 -25.74 19.00
N GLY A 498 18.89 -24.97 17.92
CA GLY A 498 17.63 -24.78 17.19
C GLY A 498 17.77 -23.64 16.18
N ALA A 499 17.12 -23.76 15.03
CA ALA A 499 17.38 -22.94 13.84
C ALA A 499 16.08 -22.51 13.15
N HIS A 500 15.76 -21.22 13.13
CA HIS A 500 14.63 -20.67 12.38
C HIS A 500 14.86 -19.19 12.02
N THR A 501 13.93 -18.64 11.24
CA THR A 501 13.66 -17.19 11.15
C THR A 501 13.29 -16.62 12.51
N ASP A 502 13.47 -15.31 12.67
CA ASP A 502 12.88 -14.44 13.69
C ASP A 502 11.40 -14.76 14.03
N ASN A 503 10.59 -15.08 13.01
CA ASN A 503 9.15 -15.32 13.18
C ASN A 503 8.79 -16.81 13.01
N GLY A 504 7.80 -17.27 13.80
CA GLY A 504 7.22 -18.62 13.69
C GLY A 504 8.01 -19.74 14.39
N MET A 505 8.94 -19.39 15.28
CA MET A 505 9.75 -20.34 16.06
C MET A 505 8.90 -21.12 17.06
N THR A 506 8.79 -22.45 16.97
CA THR A 506 7.87 -23.23 17.83
C THR A 506 8.57 -24.24 18.75
N VAL A 507 8.07 -24.35 19.98
CA VAL A 507 8.48 -25.37 20.97
C VAL A 507 7.28 -25.83 21.79
N ASN A 508 7.21 -27.13 22.11
CA ASN A 508 6.18 -27.68 23.00
C ASN A 508 6.65 -27.64 24.45
N LEU A 509 5.85 -27.05 25.35
CA LEU A 509 6.19 -26.88 26.77
C LEU A 509 5.03 -27.25 27.70
N GLU A 510 5.36 -27.79 28.88
CA GLU A 510 4.39 -28.06 29.95
C GLU A 510 3.95 -26.75 30.65
N ASP A 511 2.91 -26.80 31.47
CA ASP A 511 2.52 -25.68 32.35
C ASP A 511 3.68 -25.29 33.29
N GLY A 512 4.16 -24.05 33.18
CA GLY A 512 5.39 -23.63 33.84
C GLY A 512 5.79 -22.18 33.59
N PHE A 513 6.71 -21.69 34.42
CA PHE A 513 7.42 -20.43 34.20
C PHE A 513 8.79 -20.74 33.58
N TYR A 514 9.12 -20.05 32.48
CA TYR A 514 10.31 -20.29 31.69
C TYR A 514 11.09 -18.99 31.45
N GLU A 515 12.41 -19.10 31.57
CA GLU A 515 13.40 -18.09 31.20
C GLU A 515 13.97 -18.37 29.79
N TYR A 516 14.27 -17.32 29.03
CA TYR A 516 14.99 -17.39 27.75
C TYR A 516 15.88 -16.15 27.47
N THR A 517 16.75 -16.27 26.47
CA THR A 517 17.54 -15.18 25.86
C THR A 517 17.64 -15.43 24.35
N ILE A 518 17.96 -14.39 23.59
CA ILE A 518 18.05 -14.43 22.13
C ILE A 518 19.53 -14.32 21.73
N LEU A 519 19.98 -15.17 20.82
CA LEU A 519 21.32 -15.13 20.24
C LEU A 519 21.24 -14.77 18.76
N CYS A 520 21.80 -13.61 18.42
CA CYS A 520 22.02 -13.15 17.06
C CYS A 520 23.39 -13.66 16.59
N VAL A 521 23.41 -14.73 15.82
CA VAL A 521 24.63 -15.48 15.48
C VAL A 521 25.31 -14.88 14.25
N ASP A 522 26.60 -14.55 14.37
CA ASP A 522 27.42 -14.13 13.24
C ASP A 522 27.84 -15.35 12.42
N THR A 523 27.07 -15.64 11.37
CA THR A 523 27.32 -16.76 10.45
C THR A 523 28.54 -16.56 9.54
N SER A 524 29.18 -15.38 9.55
CA SER A 524 30.43 -15.13 8.83
C SER A 524 31.65 -15.82 9.47
N ILE A 525 31.53 -16.23 10.75
CA ILE A 525 32.60 -16.87 11.51
C ILE A 525 32.65 -18.38 11.20
N ASP A 526 33.71 -18.83 10.49
CA ASP A 526 33.92 -20.25 10.21
C ASP A 526 34.02 -21.08 11.50
N GLY A 527 33.12 -22.05 11.64
CA GLY A 527 33.03 -22.90 12.84
C GLY A 527 32.15 -22.36 13.97
N TRP A 528 31.30 -21.35 13.73
CA TRP A 528 30.35 -20.80 14.73
C TRP A 528 29.56 -21.88 15.50
N TRP A 529 29.14 -22.95 14.83
CA TRP A 529 28.41 -24.08 15.41
C TRP A 529 29.17 -24.86 16.51
N ASN A 530 30.47 -24.61 16.72
CA ASN A 530 31.23 -25.23 17.81
C ASN A 530 31.13 -24.46 19.14
N ASP A 531 30.78 -23.18 19.10
CA ASP A 531 30.67 -22.28 20.26
C ASP A 531 29.71 -21.12 19.92
N ILE A 532 28.41 -21.44 19.81
CA ILE A 532 27.38 -20.48 19.39
C ILE A 532 27.36 -19.24 20.30
N TRP A 533 27.52 -19.43 21.61
CA TRP A 533 27.60 -18.34 22.60
C TRP A 533 28.82 -17.44 22.38
N GLY A 534 29.97 -17.99 21.97
CA GLY A 534 31.18 -17.24 21.64
C GLY A 534 31.14 -16.51 20.29
N THR A 535 30.17 -16.81 19.43
CA THR A 535 30.01 -16.24 18.07
C THR A 535 28.66 -15.54 17.86
N SER A 536 28.03 -15.07 18.94
CA SER A 536 26.74 -14.38 18.87
C SER A 536 26.73 -13.09 19.68
N THR A 537 25.96 -12.11 19.22
CA THR A 537 25.48 -11.02 20.07
C THR A 537 24.29 -11.55 20.87
N GLN A 538 24.36 -11.42 22.20
CA GLN A 538 23.28 -11.82 23.09
C GLN A 538 22.33 -10.65 23.33
N TYR A 539 21.04 -10.85 23.03
CA TYR A 539 19.95 -9.98 23.41
C TYR A 539 19.20 -10.57 24.62
N SER A 540 19.03 -9.74 25.63
CA SER A 540 18.55 -10.08 26.98
C SER A 540 17.61 -8.98 27.46
N ALA A 541 16.80 -9.27 28.48
CA ALA A 541 15.93 -8.27 29.08
C ALA A 541 16.74 -7.08 29.63
N PRO A 542 16.22 -5.85 29.61
CA PRO A 542 16.85 -4.73 30.30
C PRO A 542 16.97 -5.02 31.81
N TRP A 543 18.14 -4.76 32.38
CA TRP A 543 18.47 -5.07 33.79
C TRP A 543 17.44 -4.50 34.77
N GLY A 544 16.76 -5.37 35.54
CA GLY A 544 15.80 -4.97 36.56
C GLY A 544 14.49 -4.38 36.03
N SER A 545 14.15 -4.67 34.78
CA SER A 545 12.89 -4.29 34.14
C SER A 545 11.70 -5.17 34.56
N ASP A 546 10.53 -4.93 33.97
CA ASP A 546 9.34 -5.75 34.20
C ASP A 546 9.31 -7.04 33.36
N CYS A 547 10.14 -7.16 32.32
CA CYS A 547 10.33 -8.41 31.54
C CYS A 547 11.55 -9.24 31.98
N ASP A 548 12.39 -8.69 32.88
CA ASP A 548 13.44 -9.42 33.60
C ASP A 548 12.82 -10.46 34.53
N ALA A 549 12.98 -11.74 34.17
CA ALA A 549 12.37 -12.88 34.82
C ALA A 549 12.72 -12.99 36.32
N VAL A 550 13.92 -12.57 36.72
CA VAL A 550 14.45 -12.73 38.09
C VAL A 550 15.22 -11.47 38.50
N GLN A 551 14.50 -10.38 38.72
CA GLN A 551 15.05 -9.08 39.12
C GLN A 551 16.18 -9.17 40.16
N GLY A 552 17.39 -8.79 39.73
CA GLY A 552 18.57 -8.64 40.58
C GLY A 552 19.36 -9.92 40.83
N ASP A 553 19.26 -10.91 39.94
CA ASP A 553 20.28 -11.95 39.80
C ASP A 553 21.50 -11.47 38.98
N ASP A 554 22.32 -12.40 38.46
CA ASP A 554 23.52 -12.08 37.66
C ASP A 554 23.25 -12.09 36.12
N TYR A 555 22.04 -12.41 35.65
CA TYR A 555 21.68 -12.70 34.25
C TYR A 555 20.23 -12.28 33.89
N PRO A 556 20.00 -11.10 33.27
CA PRO A 556 18.66 -10.59 33.00
C PRO A 556 17.98 -11.34 31.84
N ASN A 557 17.34 -12.46 32.16
CA ASN A 557 16.66 -13.31 31.19
C ASN A 557 15.22 -12.83 30.96
N TYR A 558 14.69 -13.04 29.76
CA TYR A 558 13.27 -12.84 29.49
C TYR A 558 12.42 -13.92 30.15
N GLY A 559 11.26 -13.57 30.70
CA GLY A 559 10.34 -14.50 31.36
C GLY A 559 8.99 -14.65 30.67
N PHE A 560 8.50 -15.88 30.51
CA PHE A 560 7.12 -16.17 30.10
C PHE A 560 6.48 -17.29 30.93
N THR A 561 5.15 -17.41 30.88
CA THR A 561 4.39 -18.44 31.60
C THR A 561 3.46 -19.18 30.64
N VAL A 562 3.57 -20.50 30.62
CA VAL A 562 2.63 -21.42 29.95
C VAL A 562 1.57 -21.84 30.98
N SER A 563 0.29 -21.76 30.59
CA SER A 563 -0.86 -21.98 31.49
C SER A 563 -2.12 -22.36 30.71
N GLY A 564 -2.31 -23.64 30.41
CA GLY A 564 -3.59 -24.17 29.92
C GLY A 564 -3.92 -23.95 28.44
N ALA A 565 -3.05 -23.31 27.66
CA ALA A 565 -3.25 -23.01 26.24
C ALA A 565 -1.93 -22.71 25.51
N ASP A 566 -1.95 -22.82 24.18
CA ASP A 566 -0.90 -22.35 23.27
C ASP A 566 -0.63 -20.84 23.46
N LEU A 567 0.62 -20.42 23.27
CA LEU A 567 1.10 -19.06 23.55
C LEU A 567 1.94 -18.53 22.41
N THR A 568 1.75 -17.26 22.03
CA THR A 568 2.74 -16.51 21.25
C THR A 568 3.52 -15.58 22.17
N VAL A 569 4.84 -15.66 22.13
CA VAL A 569 5.80 -14.77 22.78
C VAL A 569 6.29 -13.77 21.73
N SER A 570 5.76 -12.56 21.77
CA SER A 570 6.20 -11.45 20.92
C SER A 570 7.11 -10.51 21.71
N GLN A 571 8.28 -10.19 21.17
CA GLN A 571 9.28 -9.36 21.87
C GLN A 571 10.23 -8.67 20.88
N CYS A 572 10.45 -7.35 21.06
CA CYS A 572 11.56 -6.63 20.46
C CYS A 572 12.89 -7.01 21.13
N ALA A 573 13.89 -7.39 20.33
CA ALA A 573 15.18 -7.85 20.84
C ALA A 573 15.92 -6.75 21.64
N GLY A 574 16.11 -6.99 22.94
CA GLY A 574 16.78 -6.07 23.87
C GLY A 574 15.85 -5.11 24.63
N THR A 575 14.54 -5.09 24.36
CA THR A 575 13.55 -4.28 25.11
C THR A 575 12.50 -5.16 25.79
N CYS A 576 11.53 -4.57 26.49
CA CYS A 576 10.36 -5.28 27.04
C CYS A 576 9.09 -5.15 26.17
N ASP A 577 9.18 -4.52 25.01
CA ASP A 577 8.05 -4.20 24.15
C ASP A 577 7.72 -5.37 23.23
N ALA A 578 6.43 -5.58 22.95
CA ALA A 578 5.95 -6.76 22.23
C ALA A 578 6.31 -6.75 20.74
N SER A 579 6.52 -5.56 20.18
CA SER A 579 7.03 -5.31 18.84
C SER A 579 8.17 -4.30 18.94
N CYS A 580 9.09 -4.33 17.99
CA CYS A 580 9.95 -3.16 17.81
C CYS A 580 9.10 -2.09 17.13
N GLU A 581 8.61 -1.13 17.93
CA GLU A 581 8.32 0.18 17.36
C GLU A 581 9.58 0.59 16.58
N PRO A 582 9.48 0.97 15.28
CA PRO A 582 10.62 1.59 14.62
C PRO A 582 11.06 2.75 15.51
N ALA A 583 12.38 2.93 15.68
CA ALA A 583 12.89 4.12 16.35
C ALA A 583 12.22 5.32 15.68
N ALA A 584 11.37 6.03 16.43
CA ALA A 584 10.41 6.94 15.83
C ALA A 584 11.15 7.88 14.90
N GLU A 585 10.81 7.87 13.60
CA GLU A 585 11.57 8.56 12.56
C GLU A 585 11.95 9.94 13.07
N PRO A 586 13.26 10.27 13.16
CA PRO A 586 13.71 11.45 13.88
C PRO A 586 13.01 12.66 13.28
N ALA A 587 12.36 13.46 14.13
CA ALA A 587 11.47 14.53 13.71
C ALA A 587 12.18 15.46 12.72
N ALA A 588 11.87 15.30 11.43
CA ALA A 588 12.65 15.85 10.32
C ALA A 588 12.69 17.38 10.33
N ASN A 589 11.73 18.01 11.02
CA ASN A 589 11.59 19.45 11.19
C ASN A 589 11.83 19.89 12.65
N LEU A 590 12.50 19.08 13.48
CA LEU A 590 13.02 19.48 14.79
C LEU A 590 14.50 19.90 14.65
N PHE A 591 14.78 21.20 14.72
CA PHE A 591 16.12 21.76 14.44
C PHE A 591 16.41 23.01 15.30
N PHE A 592 17.64 23.53 15.25
CA PHE A 592 17.99 24.78 15.92
C PHE A 592 17.56 26.00 15.10
N SER A 593 16.60 26.77 15.62
CA SER A 593 16.11 28.01 14.99
C SER A 593 16.99 29.23 15.29
N GLU A 594 17.54 29.31 16.50
CA GLU A 594 18.47 30.38 16.90
C GLU A 594 19.55 29.87 17.86
N ALA A 595 20.77 30.39 17.72
CA ALA A 595 21.85 30.22 18.68
C ALA A 595 22.58 31.53 18.92
N SER A 596 22.98 31.77 20.17
CA SER A 596 23.54 33.07 20.56
C SER A 596 24.81 32.95 21.43
N GLU A 597 25.93 33.45 20.90
CA GLU A 597 27.16 33.75 21.68
C GLU A 597 27.13 35.22 22.10
N GLY A 598 26.26 35.55 23.05
CA GLY A 598 26.12 36.90 23.58
C GLY A 598 27.17 37.21 24.66
N SER A 599 27.38 38.50 24.92
CA SER A 599 28.45 38.94 25.83
C SER A 599 28.43 38.28 27.22
N SER A 600 29.59 37.79 27.68
CA SER A 600 29.76 37.03 28.93
C SER A 600 29.01 35.69 28.92
N ASN A 601 27.87 35.60 29.61
CA ASN A 601 27.11 34.37 29.79
C ASN A 601 25.72 34.48 29.15
N ASN A 602 25.50 35.48 28.28
CA ASN A 602 24.24 35.66 27.58
C ASN A 602 24.16 34.68 26.41
N LYS A 603 23.87 33.41 26.71
CA LYS A 603 23.99 32.31 25.76
C LYS A 603 22.78 31.42 25.79
N TYR A 604 22.34 30.97 24.62
CA TYR A 604 21.28 29.99 24.46
C TYR A 604 21.36 29.27 23.10
N LEU A 605 20.69 28.12 23.07
CA LEU A 605 20.28 27.38 21.89
C LEU A 605 18.74 27.31 21.93
N GLU A 606 18.09 27.67 20.83
CA GLU A 606 16.65 27.59 20.63
C GLU A 606 16.37 26.44 19.66
N ILE A 607 15.61 25.44 20.13
CA ILE A 607 15.14 24.31 19.33
C ILE A 607 13.72 24.66 18.88
N TYR A 608 13.45 24.65 17.58
CA TYR A 608 12.11 24.86 17.04
C TYR A 608 11.49 23.54 16.64
N ASN A 609 10.23 23.34 17.01
CA ASN A 609 9.44 22.24 16.51
C ASN A 609 8.67 22.69 15.24
N GLY A 610 9.24 22.40 14.08
CA GLY A 610 8.59 22.59 12.78
C GLY A 610 7.59 21.50 12.41
N GLU A 611 7.44 20.44 13.21
CA GLU A 611 6.47 19.40 12.95
C GLU A 611 5.03 19.92 13.00
N GLY A 612 4.14 19.25 12.26
CA GLY A 612 2.70 19.48 12.33
C GLY A 612 2.05 18.96 13.63
N VAL A 613 2.84 18.41 14.56
CA VAL A 613 2.42 17.74 15.80
C VAL A 613 3.33 18.12 16.97
N ASP A 614 2.86 17.89 18.20
CA ASP A 614 3.67 18.08 19.42
C ASP A 614 4.77 17.00 19.50
N VAL A 615 6.02 17.40 19.69
CA VAL A 615 7.19 16.49 19.78
C VAL A 615 7.64 16.34 21.23
N ASP A 616 7.82 15.10 21.69
CA ASP A 616 8.42 14.81 23.01
C ASP A 616 9.94 14.79 22.91
N LEU A 617 10.59 15.78 23.53
CA LEU A 617 12.04 15.93 23.56
C LEU A 617 12.75 14.84 24.37
N SER A 618 12.05 14.01 25.16
CA SER A 618 12.71 12.96 25.95
C SER A 618 13.30 11.82 25.10
N GLY A 619 12.94 11.73 23.82
CA GLY A 619 13.63 10.90 22.82
C GLY A 619 14.88 11.54 22.20
N TYR A 620 15.25 12.75 22.61
CA TYR A 620 16.32 13.55 22.03
C TYR A 620 17.30 14.07 23.09
N SER A 621 18.45 14.57 22.64
CA SER A 621 19.50 15.14 23.48
C SER A 621 20.31 16.18 22.71
N LEU A 622 21.09 17.00 23.41
CA LEU A 622 22.14 17.81 22.80
C LEU A 622 23.50 17.17 23.07
N SER A 623 24.09 16.59 22.03
CA SER A 623 25.48 16.12 22.02
C SER A 623 26.44 17.26 21.68
N SER A 624 27.70 17.17 22.11
CA SER A 624 28.65 18.28 21.93
C SER A 624 30.12 17.86 21.96
N CYS A 625 30.98 18.69 21.37
CA CYS A 625 32.43 18.60 21.45
C CYS A 625 33.03 19.96 21.84
N SER A 626 34.15 19.95 22.58
CA SER A 626 34.73 21.17 23.15
C SER A 626 36.01 21.61 22.42
N ASN A 627 35.93 22.67 21.62
CA ASN A 627 36.97 23.13 20.69
C ASN A 627 37.29 22.06 19.61
N GLY A 628 36.27 21.56 18.91
CA GLY A 628 36.36 20.34 18.10
C GLY A 628 36.28 19.06 18.96
N CYS A 629 36.24 17.89 18.32
CA CYS A 629 36.13 16.58 18.99
C CYS A 629 37.52 15.89 19.12
N ASP A 630 37.79 15.23 20.25
CA ASP A 630 39.05 14.52 20.51
C ASP A 630 39.25 13.30 19.57
N GLU A 631 38.16 12.65 19.15
CA GLU A 631 38.16 11.53 18.20
C GLU A 631 37.20 11.79 17.02
N VAL A 632 37.67 11.59 15.78
CA VAL A 632 36.88 11.85 14.57
C VAL A 632 35.73 10.85 14.46
N GLY A 633 34.49 11.35 14.46
CA GLY A 633 33.28 10.54 14.41
C GLY A 633 32.74 10.11 15.78
N ALA A 634 33.24 10.69 16.88
CA ALA A 634 32.71 10.48 18.22
C ALA A 634 32.48 11.81 18.95
N TRP A 635 31.42 11.90 19.75
CA TRP A 635 31.13 13.03 20.61
C TRP A 635 31.97 12.98 21.89
N ASP A 636 32.64 14.08 22.26
CA ASP A 636 33.32 14.19 23.57
C ASP A 636 32.30 14.05 24.72
N TYR A 637 31.11 14.62 24.51
CA TYR A 637 29.97 14.58 25.41
C TYR A 637 28.72 14.25 24.59
N ALA A 638 28.51 12.96 24.32
CA ALA A 638 27.19 12.45 23.90
C ALA A 638 26.16 12.71 25.01
N ASP A 639 24.92 13.03 24.62
CA ASP A 639 23.80 13.28 25.54
C ASP A 639 24.09 14.33 26.65
N ASN A 640 24.88 15.36 26.33
CA ASN A 640 25.36 16.35 27.31
C ASN A 640 24.22 17.19 27.91
N VAL A 641 23.15 17.41 27.13
CA VAL A 641 21.87 17.93 27.62
C VAL A 641 20.79 16.92 27.29
N THR A 642 20.12 16.39 28.32
CA THR A 642 18.93 15.54 28.17
C THR A 642 17.68 16.28 28.67
N PHE A 643 16.52 15.83 28.20
CA PHE A 643 15.21 16.38 28.57
C PHE A 643 14.46 15.37 29.45
N GLU A 644 13.68 15.85 30.42
CA GLU A 644 12.91 14.99 31.32
C GLU A 644 11.73 14.33 30.58
N ALA A 645 11.32 13.12 30.98
CA ALA A 645 10.24 12.38 30.33
C ALA A 645 8.92 13.19 30.27
N GLY A 646 8.32 13.31 29.07
CA GLY A 646 7.13 14.13 28.83
C GLY A 646 7.42 15.62 28.63
N THR A 647 8.65 16.00 28.28
CA THR A 647 9.00 17.37 27.87
C THR A 647 8.58 17.59 26.43
N THR A 648 7.36 18.09 26.20
CA THR A 648 6.82 18.29 24.85
C THR A 648 6.96 19.73 24.36
N VAL A 649 7.39 19.91 23.11
CA VAL A 649 7.30 21.18 22.38
C VAL A 649 6.12 21.10 21.41
N ALA A 650 5.20 22.06 21.45
CA ALA A 650 4.04 22.02 20.58
C ALA A 650 4.41 22.35 19.12
N ALA A 651 3.55 21.95 18.18
CA ALA A 651 3.71 22.27 16.76
C ALA A 651 3.86 23.79 16.51
N GLY A 652 5.01 24.23 16.02
CA GLY A 652 5.33 25.64 15.77
C GLY A 652 5.78 26.45 16.99
N ASP A 653 6.01 25.83 18.14
CA ASP A 653 6.62 26.45 19.34
C ASP A 653 8.14 26.15 19.41
N VAL A 654 8.83 26.79 20.37
CA VAL A 654 10.27 26.66 20.62
C VAL A 654 10.57 26.14 22.03
N TYR A 655 11.79 25.62 22.22
CA TYR A 655 12.36 25.25 23.51
C TYR A 655 13.78 25.80 23.66
N VAL A 656 14.01 26.59 24.72
CA VAL A 656 15.25 27.34 24.88
C VAL A 656 16.13 26.75 25.97
N VAL A 657 17.31 26.26 25.57
CA VAL A 657 18.39 25.84 26.48
C VAL A 657 19.35 27.01 26.68
N CYS A 658 19.31 27.68 27.84
CA CYS A 658 20.10 28.89 28.12
C CYS A 658 21.16 28.70 29.22
N HIS A 659 22.15 29.60 29.28
CA HIS A 659 23.03 29.65 30.44
C HIS A 659 22.30 30.23 31.65
N GLY A 660 22.31 29.52 32.79
CA GLY A 660 21.66 29.92 34.06
C GLY A 660 22.26 31.15 34.78
N SER A 661 22.88 32.06 34.02
CA SER A 661 23.41 33.36 34.46
C SER A 661 23.40 34.37 33.29
N SER A 662 22.57 34.13 32.28
CA SER A 662 22.21 35.11 31.25
C SER A 662 21.47 36.31 31.85
N SER A 663 21.18 37.31 31.01
CA SER A 663 20.34 38.45 31.36
C SER A 663 18.94 38.04 31.79
N ASP A 664 18.27 38.91 32.55
CA ASP A 664 16.86 38.76 32.92
C ASP A 664 15.91 38.64 31.69
N GLU A 665 16.38 39.03 30.49
CA GLU A 665 15.65 38.92 29.22
C GLU A 665 15.73 37.49 28.66
N ILE A 666 16.93 36.91 28.55
CA ILE A 666 17.10 35.51 28.11
C ILE A 666 16.52 34.54 29.16
N MET A 667 16.72 34.83 30.45
CA MET A 667 16.18 34.00 31.54
C MET A 667 14.64 34.04 31.64
N ALA A 668 13.95 34.92 30.91
CA ALA A 668 12.49 34.97 30.88
C ALA A 668 11.88 33.98 29.89
N GLU A 669 12.58 33.68 28.80
CA GLU A 669 12.17 32.78 27.72
C GLU A 669 12.89 31.42 27.81
N CYS A 670 13.61 31.13 28.90
CA CYS A 670 14.47 29.96 29.06
C CYS A 670 13.76 28.80 29.78
N ASP A 671 13.58 27.68 29.06
CA ASP A 671 12.95 26.47 29.59
C ASP A 671 13.92 25.63 30.43
N GLN A 672 15.17 25.47 29.96
CA GLN A 672 16.19 24.64 30.61
C GLN A 672 17.54 25.36 30.72
N THR A 673 18.16 25.31 31.91
CA THR A 673 19.47 25.92 32.12
C THR A 673 20.62 24.94 31.94
N PHE A 674 21.56 25.22 31.04
CA PHE A 674 22.82 24.48 30.88
C PHE A 674 24.04 25.38 31.06
N THR A 675 25.08 24.92 31.77
CA THR A 675 26.21 25.80 32.17
C THR A 675 27.31 25.90 31.11
N TYR A 676 27.49 24.85 30.30
CA TYR A 676 28.65 24.71 29.41
C TYR A 676 28.29 24.96 27.93
N LEU A 677 27.42 25.93 27.67
CA LEU A 677 27.06 26.35 26.30
C LEU A 677 28.24 27.00 25.57
N SER A 678 28.23 26.86 24.24
CA SER A 678 29.35 27.19 23.35
C SER A 678 30.01 28.54 23.61
N ASN A 679 31.33 28.53 23.68
CA ASN A 679 32.24 29.68 23.67
C ASN A 679 32.51 30.28 22.27
N GLY A 680 31.96 29.68 21.21
CA GLY A 680 32.18 30.02 19.81
C GLY A 680 32.91 28.94 19.03
N ASP A 681 33.82 28.18 19.67
CA ASP A 681 34.55 27.04 19.08
C ASP A 681 34.05 25.65 19.52
N ASP A 682 33.13 25.56 20.48
CA ASP A 682 32.41 24.32 20.82
C ASP A 682 31.29 24.00 19.81
N VAL A 683 31.13 22.73 19.47
CA VAL A 683 30.10 22.17 18.57
C VAL A 683 28.93 21.64 19.39
N PHE A 684 27.69 21.88 18.95
CA PHE A 684 26.47 21.28 19.51
C PHE A 684 25.63 20.65 18.40
N ALA A 685 25.15 19.43 18.61
CA ALA A 685 24.21 18.75 17.75
C ALA A 685 22.96 18.34 18.53
N LEU A 686 21.79 18.47 17.89
CA LEU A 686 20.57 17.84 18.32
C LEU A 686 20.61 16.38 17.84
N THR A 687 20.59 15.44 18.77
CA THR A 687 20.75 14.01 18.52
C THR A 687 19.58 13.19 19.04
N GLN A 688 19.22 12.12 18.36
CA GLN A 688 18.24 11.15 18.85
C GLN A 688 18.88 10.23 19.90
N VAL A 689 18.18 10.01 21.02
CA VAL A 689 18.66 9.14 22.11
C VAL A 689 18.53 7.68 21.68
N GLY A 690 19.60 6.91 21.83
CA GLY A 690 19.66 5.49 21.48
C GLY A 690 20.41 5.25 20.17
N SER A 691 19.94 5.79 19.04
CA SER A 691 20.63 5.67 17.75
C SER A 691 21.85 6.59 17.65
N GLY A 692 21.78 7.80 18.23
CA GLY A 692 22.80 8.84 18.11
C GLY A 692 22.74 9.62 16.80
N ASP A 693 21.68 9.46 16.00
CA ASP A 693 21.48 10.18 14.74
C ASP A 693 21.41 11.68 14.97
N VAL A 694 22.01 12.44 14.06
CA VAL A 694 22.09 13.91 14.12
C VAL A 694 20.96 14.52 13.30
N LEU A 695 20.07 15.25 13.96
CA LEU A 695 18.99 16.00 13.30
C LEU A 695 19.50 17.35 12.77
N ASP A 696 20.23 18.08 13.61
CA ASP A 696 20.82 19.38 13.26
C ASP A 696 22.10 19.64 14.08
N VAL A 697 23.00 20.47 13.55
CA VAL A 697 24.31 20.75 14.14
C VAL A 697 24.79 22.19 13.93
N ILE A 698 25.24 22.78 15.04
CA ILE A 698 25.91 24.09 15.06
C ILE A 698 27.40 23.88 15.27
N GLY A 699 28.17 24.09 14.20
CA GLY A 699 29.61 23.83 14.12
C GLY A 699 29.92 22.66 13.18
N ILE A 700 31.17 22.21 13.15
CA ILE A 700 31.59 21.03 12.35
C ILE A 700 32.17 19.97 13.29
N VAL A 701 31.63 18.76 13.22
CA VAL A 701 32.12 17.58 13.98
C VAL A 701 33.50 17.18 13.44
N GLY A 702 34.56 17.48 14.17
CA GLY A 702 35.93 17.23 13.72
C GLY A 702 36.98 18.13 14.37
N GLU A 703 37.95 18.59 13.58
CA GLU A 703 39.09 19.39 14.09
C GLU A 703 38.67 20.78 14.61
N ASP A 704 39.39 21.25 15.64
CA ASP A 704 39.28 22.57 16.27
C ASP A 704 39.27 23.75 15.26
N PRO A 705 38.24 24.62 15.23
CA PRO A 705 38.23 25.81 14.38
C PRO A 705 39.20 26.91 14.84
N GLY A 706 39.70 26.81 16.08
CA GLY A 706 40.81 27.58 16.64
C GLY A 706 40.44 28.89 17.35
N SER A 707 39.37 29.58 16.94
CA SER A 707 38.79 30.70 17.72
C SER A 707 37.30 30.95 17.47
N GLY A 708 36.62 29.98 16.86
CA GLY A 708 35.21 30.02 16.51
C GLY A 708 34.94 29.67 15.04
N TRP A 709 33.75 29.12 14.80
CA TRP A 709 33.19 28.80 13.47
C TRP A 709 32.74 30.06 12.71
#